data_AF-L1KPL1-F1
#
_entry.id   AF-L1KPL1-F1
#
_cell.length_a   1.000
_cell.length_b   1.000
_cell.length_c   1.000
_cell.angle_alpha   90.00
_cell.angle_beta   90.00
_cell.angle_gamma   90.00
#
_symmetry.space_group_name_H-M   'P 1'
#
loop_
_entity.id
_entity.type
_entity.pdbx_description
1 polymer ?
#
loop_
_entity_poly.entity_id
_entity_poly.type
_entity_poly.pdbx_seq_one_letter_code
_entity_poly.pdbx_strand_id
1 'polypeptide(L)'
;MTATTDGSTGAPPPRAASASDTDHDTPAAAGLQDAAAHAMRRATDFLLARQDAQGWWKGDLETNVTMDAEDLLLRQFLGIRDEKTTQAAALHIRGEQRADGTWATFHGGPPELSTTIEAYVALRLAGDDPDEPHMARASAWIRQRGGIAASRVFTRIWLALFGWWKWDDLPEMPPELIHFPKWMPLNIYDFGCWARQTIVPLTIVSAKRPVRPAPFPLDELHTDPGRPNPPKSLDPLGSWEGAFQRLDKVLHGYHKVALKRLRKAAMNSAARWIIERQENDGCWGGIQPPAVYSIIALYLLGYDLGHPVMRAGLESLDRFAVWREDGARMIEACQSPVWDTCLATIALADAGLPADHPQLVKAADWMLGEEIVRPGDWSIRRPQLPPGGWAFEFHNDNYPDIDDTAEVVLALRRVKHPDPERVEKAVRRGTRWSLGMQSRNGAWGAFDVDNTSPFPNRLPFCDFGEVIDPPSADVTAHVVEMLAVEGLAHDPRTRRGIEWLLAEQEPNGSWFGRWGVNYVYGTGSVVPALVAAGLPASHPAIRRAVAWLETVQNDDGGWGEDLRSYRDAAEWGGKGASTASQTAWALLALLAAGERDAKATERGIEWLAQTQGEDGSWDEPYFTGTGFPWDFSINYHLYRQVFPLTALGRYVNGEPAVLKATGS
;
A
#
# COMPACT_ATOMS: atom_id res chain seq x y z
N MET A 1 48.08 -30.60 17.89
CA MET A 1 48.20 -32.05 17.61
C MET A 1 47.43 -32.33 16.33
N THR A 2 48.09 -33.06 15.44
CA THR A 2 47.80 -33.34 14.04
C THR A 2 46.56 -34.21 13.79
N ALA A 3 45.82 -33.87 12.72
CA ALA A 3 45.05 -34.69 11.75
C ALA A 3 44.15 -35.84 12.26
N THR A 4 42.92 -36.06 11.77
CA THR A 4 42.57 -36.37 10.37
C THR A 4 41.07 -36.22 10.09
N THR A 5 40.76 -36.09 8.80
CA THR A 5 39.48 -36.00 8.11
C THR A 5 38.66 -37.30 8.13
N ASP A 6 37.34 -37.16 7.91
CA ASP A 6 36.46 -37.88 6.95
C ASP A 6 35.00 -37.47 7.31
N GLY A 7 34.10 -36.99 6.45
CA GLY A 7 33.91 -37.28 5.04
C GLY A 7 32.72 -38.23 4.85
N SER A 8 31.48 -37.81 5.14
CA SER A 8 30.28 -38.53 4.69
C SER A 8 29.03 -37.63 4.66
N THR A 9 28.39 -37.65 3.50
CA THR A 9 27.17 -36.96 3.10
C THR A 9 25.94 -37.47 3.86
N GLY A 10 25.30 -36.60 4.65
CA GLY A 10 24.03 -36.90 5.33
C GLY A 10 22.83 -36.67 4.42
N ALA A 11 22.04 -37.72 4.21
CA ALA A 11 20.74 -37.72 3.53
C ALA A 11 19.72 -36.82 4.26
N PRO A 12 18.70 -36.28 3.56
CA PRO A 12 17.61 -35.55 4.20
C PRO A 12 16.77 -36.48 5.11
N PRO A 13 16.19 -35.97 6.22
CA PRO A 13 15.41 -36.77 7.15
C PRO A 13 14.10 -37.27 6.48
N PRO A 14 13.59 -38.44 6.92
CA PRO A 14 12.49 -39.13 6.23
C PRO A 14 11.17 -38.36 6.36
N ARG A 15 10.42 -38.33 5.24
CA ARG A 15 9.01 -37.95 5.18
C ARG A 15 8.21 -38.75 6.22
N ALA A 16 7.46 -38.05 7.06
CA ALA A 16 6.48 -38.65 7.95
C ALA A 16 5.43 -39.41 7.12
N ALA A 17 5.10 -40.61 7.58
CA ALA A 17 4.23 -41.56 6.90
C ALA A 17 2.77 -41.05 6.83
N SER A 18 2.12 -41.38 5.71
CA SER A 18 0.68 -41.24 5.49
C SER A 18 -0.11 -41.93 6.60
N ALA A 19 -0.93 -41.17 7.33
CA ALA A 19 -1.97 -41.75 8.17
C ALA A 19 -3.10 -42.25 7.26
N SER A 20 -3.42 -43.52 7.45
CA SER A 20 -4.39 -44.34 6.74
C SER A 20 -5.83 -43.87 6.93
N ASP A 21 -6.65 -44.16 5.92
CA ASP A 21 -8.12 -44.11 5.88
C ASP A 21 -8.78 -44.47 7.21
N THR A 22 -9.64 -43.57 7.69
CA THR A 22 -10.76 -43.89 8.58
C THR A 22 -12.05 -43.36 7.97
N ASP A 23 -12.91 -44.30 7.59
CA ASP A 23 -14.32 -44.13 7.27
C ASP A 23 -15.01 -43.13 8.24
N HIS A 24 -15.61 -42.08 7.70
CA HIS A 24 -16.42 -41.13 8.46
C HIS A 24 -17.82 -41.03 7.86
N ASP A 25 -18.74 -41.83 8.41
CA ASP A 25 -20.18 -41.58 8.36
C ASP A 25 -20.65 -41.06 9.73
N THR A 26 -20.61 -39.74 9.92
CA THR A 26 -21.36 -38.95 10.94
C THR A 26 -21.38 -37.47 10.49
N PRO A 27 -22.40 -36.64 10.79
CA PRO A 27 -22.77 -35.47 9.99
C PRO A 27 -21.78 -34.30 10.18
N ALA A 28 -20.78 -34.20 9.29
CA ALA A 28 -19.69 -33.23 9.33
C ALA A 28 -20.12 -31.74 9.39
N ALA A 29 -21.28 -31.40 8.83
CA ALA A 29 -21.79 -30.02 8.77
C ALA A 29 -22.05 -29.39 10.15
N ALA A 30 -22.49 -30.19 11.14
CA ALA A 30 -22.71 -29.67 12.50
C ALA A 30 -21.38 -29.33 13.19
N GLY A 31 -20.34 -30.15 12.98
CA GLY A 31 -19.00 -29.91 13.54
C GLY A 31 -18.30 -28.69 12.95
N LEU A 32 -18.44 -28.47 11.64
CA LEU A 32 -17.84 -27.31 10.96
C LEU A 32 -18.49 -25.99 11.38
N GLN A 33 -19.82 -25.95 11.47
CA GLN A 33 -20.56 -24.77 11.94
C GLN A 33 -20.15 -24.38 13.37
N ASP A 34 -19.99 -25.36 14.26
CA ASP A 34 -19.57 -25.13 15.65
C ASP A 34 -18.11 -24.64 15.72
N ALA A 35 -17.20 -25.22 14.92
CA ALA A 35 -15.81 -24.79 14.82
C ALA A 35 -15.71 -23.34 14.29
N ALA A 36 -16.44 -23.01 13.23
CA ALA A 36 -16.50 -21.66 12.68
C ALA A 36 -17.05 -20.65 13.70
N ALA A 37 -18.14 -20.99 14.40
CA ALA A 37 -18.72 -20.14 15.42
C ALA A 37 -17.78 -19.95 16.63
N HIS A 38 -16.99 -20.97 16.99
CA HIS A 38 -15.97 -20.86 18.02
C HIS A 38 -14.83 -19.92 17.60
N ALA A 39 -14.29 -20.11 16.40
CA ALA A 39 -13.24 -19.26 15.86
C ALA A 39 -13.68 -17.79 15.72
N MET A 40 -14.91 -17.58 15.24
CA MET A 40 -15.55 -16.27 15.14
C MET A 40 -15.63 -15.56 16.51
N ARG A 41 -16.07 -16.25 17.56
CA ARG A 41 -16.17 -15.64 18.92
C ARG A 41 -14.80 -15.21 19.44
N ARG A 42 -13.78 -16.06 19.30
CA ARG A 42 -12.42 -15.75 19.74
C ARG A 42 -11.82 -14.56 18.98
N ALA A 43 -12.04 -14.51 17.67
CA ALA A 43 -11.61 -13.40 16.83
C ALA A 43 -12.36 -12.09 17.16
N THR A 44 -13.64 -12.20 17.54
CA THR A 44 -14.44 -11.06 18.04
C THR A 44 -13.84 -10.52 19.33
N ASP A 45 -13.58 -11.39 20.31
CA ASP A 45 -13.00 -11.02 21.61
C ASP A 45 -11.62 -10.36 21.44
N PHE A 46 -10.76 -10.94 20.59
CA PHE A 46 -9.45 -10.39 20.27
C PHE A 46 -9.54 -8.99 19.68
N LEU A 47 -10.42 -8.78 18.70
CA LEU A 47 -10.54 -7.49 18.03
C LEU A 47 -11.16 -6.42 18.96
N LEU A 48 -12.18 -6.76 19.76
CA LEU A 48 -12.77 -5.84 20.73
C LEU A 48 -11.77 -5.38 21.80
N ALA A 49 -10.85 -6.26 22.22
CA ALA A 49 -9.81 -5.95 23.19
C ALA A 49 -8.74 -4.96 22.67
N ARG A 50 -8.68 -4.74 21.35
CA ARG A 50 -7.68 -3.89 20.68
C ARG A 50 -8.21 -2.53 20.22
N GLN A 51 -9.49 -2.23 20.47
CA GLN A 51 -10.02 -0.90 20.15
C GLN A 51 -9.30 0.16 21.00
N ASP A 52 -8.85 1.23 20.36
CA ASP A 52 -8.29 2.37 21.08
C ASP A 52 -9.35 3.05 21.96
N ALA A 53 -8.88 3.73 23.01
CA ALA A 53 -9.72 4.52 23.89
C ALA A 53 -10.46 5.67 23.18
N GLN A 54 -10.10 6.03 21.96
CA GLN A 54 -10.81 7.00 21.11
C GLN A 54 -11.84 6.35 20.18
N GLY A 55 -11.79 5.03 19.96
CA GLY A 55 -12.80 4.29 19.18
C GLY A 55 -12.32 3.68 17.87
N TRP A 56 -11.08 3.96 17.45
CA TRP A 56 -10.48 3.42 16.23
C TRP A 56 -9.71 2.13 16.48
N TRP A 57 -9.38 1.43 15.39
CA TRP A 57 -8.37 0.39 15.32
C TRP A 57 -7.24 0.82 14.40
N LYS A 58 -6.04 0.34 14.67
CA LYS A 58 -4.88 0.48 13.80
C LYS A 58 -3.97 -0.72 13.98
N GLY A 59 -3.63 -1.38 12.87
CA GLY A 59 -2.51 -2.30 12.80
C GLY A 59 -1.19 -1.58 12.53
N ASP A 60 -0.08 -2.27 12.73
CA ASP A 60 1.19 -1.81 12.17
C ASP A 60 1.14 -1.97 10.64
N LEU A 61 1.68 -0.99 9.92
CA LEU A 61 1.79 -1.01 8.47
C LEU A 61 3.27 -1.19 8.07
N GLU A 62 3.61 -2.43 7.76
CA GLU A 62 4.97 -2.85 7.47
C GLU A 62 5.21 -2.88 5.95
N THR A 63 6.40 -2.44 5.54
CA THR A 63 6.81 -2.41 4.12
C THR A 63 8.20 -3.01 3.94
N ASN A 64 9.22 -2.19 3.70
CA ASN A 64 10.60 -2.64 3.66
C ASN A 64 11.51 -1.59 4.31
N VAL A 65 12.77 -2.00 4.54
CA VAL A 65 13.77 -1.22 5.28
C VAL A 65 14.18 0.11 4.64
N THR A 66 13.72 0.44 3.43
CA THR A 66 14.04 1.75 2.82
C THR A 66 13.43 2.89 3.61
N MET A 67 12.27 2.72 4.25
CA MET A 67 11.65 3.77 5.07
C MET A 67 12.58 4.20 6.21
N ASP A 68 13.18 3.23 6.91
CA ASP A 68 14.13 3.45 7.99
C ASP A 68 15.48 3.97 7.51
N ALA A 69 16.00 3.42 6.41
CA ALA A 69 17.26 3.85 5.82
C ALA A 69 17.21 5.32 5.38
N GLU A 70 16.12 5.70 4.73
CA GLU A 70 15.89 7.07 4.25
C GLU A 70 15.62 8.06 5.39
N ASP A 71 14.94 7.67 6.48
CA ASP A 71 14.83 8.50 7.69
C ASP A 71 16.21 8.77 8.31
N LEU A 72 17.10 7.77 8.39
CA LEU A 72 18.46 7.97 8.87
C LEU A 72 19.27 8.88 7.94
N LEU A 73 19.14 8.70 6.62
CA LEU A 73 19.77 9.56 5.62
C LEU A 73 19.24 11.00 5.71
N LEU A 74 17.93 11.21 5.91
CA LEU A 74 17.34 12.52 6.13
C LEU A 74 17.94 13.19 7.36
N ARG A 75 17.93 12.50 8.51
CA ARG A 75 18.45 13.04 9.78
C ARG A 75 19.93 13.36 9.68
N GLN A 76 20.71 12.51 9.01
CA GLN A 76 22.12 12.78 8.71
C GLN A 76 22.26 14.00 7.78
N PHE A 77 21.43 14.09 6.74
CA PHE A 77 21.45 15.23 5.81
C PHE A 77 21.06 16.52 6.51
N LEU A 78 20.15 16.54 7.48
CA LEU A 78 19.80 17.74 8.24
C LEU A 78 20.80 18.06 9.36
N GLY A 79 21.59 17.08 9.80
CA GLY A 79 22.53 17.21 10.92
C GLY A 79 21.86 17.05 12.29
N ILE A 80 20.75 16.31 12.35
CA ILE A 80 19.94 16.07 13.55
C ILE A 80 19.92 14.61 14.00
N ARG A 81 20.72 13.75 13.37
CA ARG A 81 20.81 12.32 13.70
C ARG A 81 21.34 12.14 15.12
N ASP A 82 20.63 11.31 15.91
CA ASP A 82 21.02 10.92 17.27
C ASP A 82 21.33 9.41 17.36
N GLU A 83 22.07 9.03 18.40
CA GLU A 83 22.53 7.65 18.61
C GLU A 83 21.38 6.68 18.88
N LYS A 84 20.38 7.08 19.67
CA LYS A 84 19.27 6.20 20.06
C LYS A 84 18.47 5.77 18.83
N THR A 85 18.05 6.75 18.03
CA THR A 85 17.29 6.50 16.80
C THR A 85 18.11 5.69 15.80
N THR A 86 19.41 6.00 15.67
CA THR A 86 20.33 5.29 14.76
C THR A 86 20.45 3.82 15.12
N GLN A 87 20.71 3.49 16.38
CA GLN A 87 20.88 2.10 16.80
C GLN A 87 19.57 1.30 16.74
N ALA A 88 18.43 1.94 17.05
CA ALA A 88 17.13 1.29 16.97
C ALA A 88 16.72 0.97 15.52
N ALA A 89 16.93 1.89 14.58
CA ALA A 89 16.71 1.65 13.16
C ALA A 89 17.69 0.60 12.61
N ALA A 90 18.98 0.67 12.98
CA ALA A 90 19.97 -0.33 12.58
C ALA A 90 19.64 -1.74 13.10
N LEU A 91 19.06 -1.84 14.30
CA LEU A 91 18.60 -3.11 14.85
C LEU A 91 17.47 -3.72 14.00
N HIS A 92 16.49 -2.91 13.59
CA HIS A 92 15.44 -3.35 12.67
C HIS A 92 16.04 -3.77 11.31
N ILE A 93 16.86 -2.92 10.69
CA ILE A 93 17.46 -3.18 9.38
C ILE A 93 18.31 -4.47 9.40
N ARG A 94 19.10 -4.72 10.46
CA ARG A 94 19.85 -5.98 10.60
C ARG A 94 18.93 -7.19 10.76
N GLY A 95 17.81 -7.03 11.47
CA GLY A 95 16.81 -8.09 11.68
C GLY A 95 16.17 -8.57 10.37
N GLU A 96 15.97 -7.66 9.41
CA GLU A 96 15.38 -7.96 8.10
C GLU A 96 16.40 -8.50 7.08
N GLN A 97 17.69 -8.61 7.43
CA GLN A 97 18.70 -9.11 6.52
C GLN A 97 18.55 -10.62 6.31
N ARG A 98 18.52 -11.03 5.05
CA ARG A 98 18.45 -12.44 4.65
C ARG A 98 19.80 -13.14 4.85
N ALA A 99 19.76 -14.47 4.89
CA ALA A 99 20.97 -15.30 5.06
C ALA A 99 22.04 -15.07 3.97
N ASP A 100 21.62 -14.71 2.75
CA ASP A 100 22.51 -14.37 1.62
C ASP A 100 23.14 -12.96 1.73
N GLY A 101 22.79 -12.19 2.78
CA GLY A 101 23.28 -10.84 3.04
C GLY A 101 22.45 -9.73 2.38
N THR A 102 21.31 -10.05 1.79
CA THR A 102 20.48 -9.08 1.04
C THR A 102 19.19 -8.70 1.76
N TRP A 103 18.47 -7.72 1.21
CA TRP A 103 17.12 -7.34 1.63
C TRP A 103 16.15 -7.47 0.47
N ALA A 104 14.88 -7.69 0.79
CA ALA A 104 13.77 -7.82 -0.15
C ALA A 104 12.72 -6.73 0.10
N THR A 105 11.80 -6.54 -0.85
CA THR A 105 10.69 -5.58 -0.73
C THR A 105 9.45 -6.14 -0.05
N PHE A 106 9.43 -7.44 0.25
CA PHE A 106 8.38 -8.17 0.96
C PHE A 106 8.92 -9.48 1.55
N HIS A 107 8.19 -10.06 2.52
CA HIS A 107 8.54 -11.32 3.16
C HIS A 107 8.67 -12.48 2.15
N GLY A 108 9.77 -13.23 2.21
CA GLY A 108 10.02 -14.34 1.28
C GLY A 108 10.30 -13.91 -0.18
N GLY A 109 10.34 -12.61 -0.47
CA GLY A 109 10.62 -12.06 -1.78
C GLY A 109 12.06 -12.29 -2.26
N PRO A 110 12.34 -12.09 -3.55
CA PRO A 110 13.70 -12.10 -4.06
C PRO A 110 14.51 -10.90 -3.51
N PRO A 111 15.84 -11.01 -3.44
CA PRO A 111 16.72 -9.87 -3.16
C PRO A 111 16.47 -8.69 -4.11
N GLU A 112 16.38 -7.48 -3.58
CA GLU A 112 16.19 -6.25 -4.37
C GLU A 112 17.39 -5.30 -4.19
N LEU A 113 17.87 -4.75 -5.32
CA LEU A 113 19.13 -4.04 -5.38
C LEU A 113 19.12 -2.72 -4.62
N SER A 114 18.10 -1.92 -4.84
CA SER A 114 17.97 -0.57 -4.28
C SER A 114 17.82 -0.63 -2.76
N THR A 115 16.95 -1.53 -2.28
CA THR A 115 16.71 -1.85 -0.88
C THR A 115 18.00 -2.33 -0.20
N THR A 116 18.75 -3.24 -0.84
CA THR A 116 20.02 -3.74 -0.29
C THR A 116 21.08 -2.63 -0.22
N ILE A 117 21.14 -1.71 -1.19
CA ILE A 117 22.06 -0.56 -1.16
C ILE A 117 21.70 0.40 -0.03
N GLU A 118 20.43 0.79 0.08
CA GLU A 118 19.99 1.73 1.11
C GLU A 118 20.16 1.16 2.52
N ALA A 119 19.83 -0.12 2.72
CA ALA A 119 20.09 -0.83 3.97
C ALA A 119 21.59 -0.86 4.32
N TYR A 120 22.45 -1.19 3.36
CA TYR A 120 23.91 -1.17 3.56
C TYR A 120 24.41 0.21 4.00
N VAL A 121 23.96 1.27 3.33
CA VAL A 121 24.36 2.64 3.66
C VAL A 121 23.87 3.05 5.05
N ALA A 122 22.65 2.66 5.42
CA ALA A 122 22.10 2.91 6.75
C ALA A 122 22.90 2.19 7.87
N LEU A 123 23.33 0.95 7.63
CA LEU A 123 24.18 0.21 8.58
C LEU A 123 25.59 0.82 8.68
N ARG A 124 26.18 1.25 7.56
CA ARG A 124 27.44 2.03 7.60
C ARG A 124 27.31 3.32 8.38
N LEU A 125 26.15 4.00 8.28
CA LEU A 125 25.82 5.16 9.08
C LEU A 125 25.73 4.81 10.58
N ALA A 126 25.24 3.62 10.92
CA ALA A 126 25.13 3.13 12.30
C ALA A 126 26.46 2.63 12.90
N GLY A 127 27.50 2.48 12.08
CA GLY A 127 28.85 2.14 12.52
C GLY A 127 29.32 0.73 12.16
N ASP A 128 28.49 -0.05 11.44
CA ASP A 128 28.87 -1.38 10.94
C ASP A 128 30.09 -1.28 10.01
N ASP A 129 31.07 -2.16 10.20
CA ASP A 129 32.31 -2.15 9.44
C ASP A 129 32.09 -2.83 8.06
N PRO A 130 32.53 -2.25 6.93
CA PRO A 130 32.36 -2.85 5.61
C PRO A 130 32.94 -4.27 5.47
N ASP A 131 33.93 -4.64 6.29
CA ASP A 131 34.58 -5.94 6.30
C ASP A 131 33.86 -6.97 7.21
N GLU A 132 32.86 -6.55 8.00
CA GLU A 132 32.06 -7.49 8.78
C GLU A 132 31.33 -8.48 7.85
N PRO A 133 31.19 -9.77 8.23
CA PRO A 133 30.70 -10.79 7.31
C PRO A 133 29.34 -10.48 6.68
N HIS A 134 28.44 -9.80 7.39
CA HIS A 134 27.12 -9.45 6.86
C HIS A 134 27.16 -8.28 5.87
N MET A 135 28.03 -7.30 6.12
CA MET A 135 28.30 -6.18 5.20
C MET A 135 29.04 -6.65 3.94
N ALA A 136 30.05 -7.50 4.09
CA ALA A 136 30.83 -8.03 2.99
C ALA A 136 29.99 -8.88 2.02
N ARG A 137 29.02 -9.66 2.53
CA ARG A 137 28.05 -10.40 1.69
C ARG A 137 27.16 -9.45 0.89
N ALA A 138 26.60 -8.43 1.55
CA ALA A 138 25.76 -7.43 0.92
C ALA A 138 26.51 -6.69 -0.21
N SER A 139 27.71 -6.16 0.05
CA SER A 139 28.50 -5.43 -0.93
C SER A 139 28.95 -6.32 -2.11
N ALA A 140 29.31 -7.58 -1.85
CA ALA A 140 29.64 -8.54 -2.89
C ALA A 140 28.43 -8.80 -3.82
N TRP A 141 27.24 -8.98 -3.24
CA TRP A 141 26.03 -9.18 -4.01
C TRP A 141 25.63 -7.93 -4.81
N ILE A 142 25.71 -6.74 -4.19
CA ILE A 142 25.47 -5.45 -4.86
C ILE A 142 26.34 -5.32 -6.12
N ARG A 143 27.64 -5.59 -6.01
CA ARG A 143 28.57 -5.56 -7.15
C ARG A 143 28.20 -6.56 -8.24
N GLN A 144 27.81 -7.78 -7.86
CA GLN A 144 27.37 -8.80 -8.83
C GLN A 144 26.11 -8.38 -9.60
N ARG A 145 25.30 -7.48 -9.05
CA ARG A 145 24.08 -6.95 -9.67
C ARG A 145 24.26 -5.62 -10.42
N GLY A 146 25.50 -5.21 -10.65
CA GLY A 146 25.82 -3.99 -11.39
C GLY A 146 26.17 -2.78 -10.52
N GLY A 147 26.20 -2.95 -9.19
CA GLY A 147 26.56 -1.93 -8.23
C GLY A 147 25.54 -0.79 -8.15
N ILE A 148 25.94 0.31 -7.52
CA ILE A 148 25.11 1.52 -7.37
C ILE A 148 24.51 2.01 -8.70
N ALA A 149 25.24 1.91 -9.81
CA ALA A 149 24.79 2.39 -11.13
C ALA A 149 23.57 1.67 -11.71
N ALA A 150 23.24 0.50 -11.16
CA ALA A 150 22.07 -0.29 -11.55
C ALA A 150 20.84 -0.05 -10.64
N SER A 151 20.97 0.75 -9.58
CA SER A 151 19.85 1.09 -8.68
C SER A 151 18.86 2.08 -9.29
N ARG A 152 17.66 2.16 -8.70
CA ARG A 152 16.59 3.11 -9.08
C ARG A 152 17.00 4.57 -8.91
N VAL A 153 16.25 5.50 -9.53
CA VAL A 153 16.53 6.95 -9.45
C VAL A 153 16.50 7.46 -8.00
N PHE A 154 15.52 7.05 -7.19
CA PHE A 154 15.41 7.49 -5.79
C PHE A 154 16.64 7.17 -4.95
N THR A 155 17.16 5.95 -5.04
CA THR A 155 18.42 5.57 -4.35
C THR A 155 19.58 6.46 -4.79
N ARG A 156 19.70 6.73 -6.09
CA ARG A 156 20.75 7.61 -6.61
C ARG A 156 20.56 9.07 -6.21
N ILE A 157 19.34 9.55 -6.00
CA ILE A 157 19.06 10.89 -5.43
C ILE A 157 19.60 10.96 -4.01
N TRP A 158 19.30 9.97 -3.16
CA TRP A 158 19.84 9.90 -1.80
C TRP A 158 21.37 9.89 -1.79
N LEU A 159 21.99 9.08 -2.64
CA LEU A 159 23.45 9.04 -2.76
C LEU A 159 24.04 10.36 -3.28
N ALA A 160 23.33 11.08 -4.17
CA ALA A 160 23.75 12.38 -4.68
C ALA A 160 23.69 13.49 -3.62
N LEU A 161 22.76 13.43 -2.67
CA LEU A 161 22.71 14.34 -1.53
C LEU A 161 24.01 14.31 -0.70
N PHE A 162 24.73 13.18 -0.71
CA PHE A 162 25.98 12.98 0.02
C PHE A 162 27.26 13.03 -0.85
N GLY A 163 27.10 13.18 -2.16
CA GLY A 163 28.21 13.20 -3.12
C GLY A 163 28.75 11.83 -3.51
N TRP A 164 28.09 10.73 -3.11
CA TRP A 164 28.38 9.37 -3.58
C TRP A 164 27.91 9.14 -5.02
N TRP A 165 27.00 9.97 -5.51
CA TRP A 165 26.56 10.00 -6.90
C TRP A 165 26.59 11.43 -7.43
N LYS A 166 26.78 11.61 -8.74
CA LYS A 166 26.79 12.95 -9.35
C LYS A 166 25.38 13.37 -9.72
N TRP A 167 25.00 14.60 -9.35
CA TRP A 167 23.73 15.20 -9.78
C TRP A 167 23.58 15.30 -11.30
N ASP A 168 24.68 15.47 -12.04
CA ASP A 168 24.68 15.49 -13.52
C ASP A 168 24.33 14.13 -14.16
N ASP A 169 24.32 13.04 -13.39
CA ASP A 169 24.01 11.69 -13.84
C ASP A 169 22.57 11.26 -13.46
N LEU A 170 21.76 12.17 -12.91
CA LEU A 170 20.36 11.94 -12.54
C LEU A 170 19.42 12.59 -13.57
N PRO A 171 18.22 12.01 -13.82
CA PRO A 171 17.22 12.67 -14.66
C PRO A 171 16.84 14.07 -14.12
N GLU A 172 16.75 15.05 -15.02
CA GLU A 172 16.46 16.44 -14.68
C GLU A 172 14.94 16.68 -14.59
N MET A 173 14.49 17.27 -13.47
CA MET A 173 13.13 17.76 -13.31
C MET A 173 13.12 19.25 -12.94
N PRO A 174 12.75 20.15 -13.86
CA PRO A 174 12.80 21.58 -13.59
C PRO A 174 11.62 22.04 -12.72
N PRO A 175 11.85 22.94 -11.73
CA PRO A 175 10.77 23.49 -10.90
C PRO A 175 9.76 24.30 -11.70
N GLU A 176 10.12 24.77 -12.90
CA GLU A 176 9.22 25.45 -13.83
C GLU A 176 7.99 24.61 -14.23
N LEU A 177 8.00 23.28 -14.01
CA LEU A 177 6.83 22.40 -14.17
C LEU A 177 5.61 22.89 -13.37
N ILE A 178 5.81 23.55 -12.22
CA ILE A 178 4.72 24.11 -11.39
C ILE A 178 3.87 25.16 -12.12
N HIS A 179 4.40 25.75 -13.20
CA HIS A 179 3.72 26.76 -14.00
C HIS A 179 3.05 26.19 -15.25
N PHE A 180 3.10 24.89 -15.48
CA PHE A 180 2.42 24.27 -16.61
C PHE A 180 0.90 24.41 -16.45
N PRO A 181 0.20 24.91 -17.48
CA PRO A 181 -1.26 24.92 -17.46
C PRO A 181 -1.83 23.50 -17.34
N LYS A 182 -3.00 23.36 -16.70
CA LYS A 182 -3.68 22.06 -16.47
C LYS A 182 -4.03 21.25 -17.74
N TRP A 183 -4.00 21.89 -18.91
CA TRP A 183 -4.25 21.23 -20.20
C TRP A 183 -2.95 20.75 -20.88
N MET A 184 -1.79 21.18 -20.39
CA MET A 184 -0.49 20.83 -20.94
C MET A 184 -0.05 19.46 -20.41
N PRO A 185 0.43 18.54 -21.26
CA PRO A 185 0.96 17.25 -20.80
C PRO A 185 2.07 17.44 -19.76
N LEU A 186 2.13 16.53 -18.78
CA LEU A 186 3.12 16.54 -17.68
C LEU A 186 2.97 17.70 -16.71
N ASN A 187 1.84 18.41 -16.72
CA ASN A 187 1.51 19.27 -15.59
C ASN A 187 1.39 18.43 -14.31
N ILE A 188 1.60 19.02 -13.14
CA ILE A 188 1.67 18.27 -11.88
C ILE A 188 0.38 17.50 -11.53
N TYR A 189 -0.77 17.87 -12.12
CA TYR A 189 -2.07 17.20 -11.94
C TYR A 189 -2.33 16.10 -12.97
N ASP A 190 -1.34 15.75 -13.78
CA ASP A 190 -1.32 14.52 -14.58
C ASP A 190 -0.69 13.34 -13.82
N PHE A 191 0.00 13.61 -12.70
CA PHE A 191 0.55 12.60 -11.79
C PHE A 191 -0.49 12.24 -10.72
N GLY A 192 -0.47 10.99 -10.24
CA GLY A 192 -1.23 10.58 -9.06
C GLY A 192 -0.82 11.40 -7.83
N CYS A 193 -1.69 11.50 -6.81
CA CYS A 193 -1.47 12.39 -5.68
C CYS A 193 -0.13 12.11 -4.94
N TRP A 194 0.22 10.84 -4.73
CA TRP A 194 1.46 10.41 -4.08
C TRP A 194 2.70 10.86 -4.87
N ALA A 195 2.67 10.68 -6.19
CA ALA A 195 3.76 11.07 -7.08
C ALA A 195 3.85 12.58 -7.22
N ARG A 196 2.72 13.29 -7.32
CA ARG A 196 2.65 14.76 -7.38
C ARG A 196 3.34 15.39 -6.17
N GLN A 197 2.99 14.93 -4.97
CA GLN A 197 3.55 15.44 -3.72
C GLN A 197 5.04 15.11 -3.55
N THR A 198 5.52 14.06 -4.20
CA THR A 198 6.95 13.70 -4.25
C THR A 198 7.71 14.55 -5.28
N ILE A 199 7.12 14.75 -6.46
CA ILE A 199 7.77 15.43 -7.60
C ILE A 199 7.96 16.92 -7.33
N VAL A 200 6.93 17.61 -6.81
CA VAL A 200 7.02 19.06 -6.56
C VAL A 200 8.23 19.44 -5.68
N PRO A 201 8.45 18.85 -4.49
CA PRO A 201 9.65 19.12 -3.71
C PRO A 201 10.93 18.65 -4.41
N LEU A 202 10.91 17.50 -5.08
CA LEU A 202 12.09 17.02 -5.82
C LEU A 202 12.52 17.96 -6.95
N THR A 203 11.60 18.71 -7.58
CA THR A 203 12.00 19.74 -8.54
C THR A 203 12.85 20.85 -7.91
N ILE A 204 12.62 21.18 -6.62
CA ILE A 204 13.45 22.13 -5.88
C ILE A 204 14.81 21.49 -5.56
N VAL A 205 14.81 20.24 -5.09
CA VAL A 205 16.05 19.51 -4.76
C VAL A 205 16.94 19.38 -6.00
N SER A 206 16.37 18.95 -7.14
CA SER A 206 17.06 18.82 -8.43
C SER A 206 17.54 20.16 -8.99
N ALA A 207 16.83 21.26 -8.73
CA ALA A 207 17.29 22.60 -9.12
C ALA A 207 18.48 23.10 -8.28
N LYS A 208 18.56 22.66 -7.01
CA LYS A 208 19.60 23.07 -6.05
C LYS A 208 20.84 22.20 -6.09
N ARG A 209 20.69 20.91 -6.42
CA ARG A 209 21.76 19.90 -6.48
C ARG A 209 22.68 19.93 -5.26
N PRO A 210 22.13 19.87 -4.03
CA PRO A 210 22.93 20.02 -2.83
C PRO A 210 23.84 18.82 -2.62
N VAL A 211 25.00 19.05 -2.00
CA VAL A 211 25.92 18.00 -1.57
C VAL A 211 26.36 18.32 -0.15
N ARG A 212 26.08 17.42 0.79
CA ARG A 212 26.69 17.39 2.12
C ARG A 212 27.71 16.26 2.15
N PRO A 213 29.02 16.55 2.30
CA PRO A 213 30.04 15.52 2.19
C PRO A 213 29.73 14.28 3.02
N ALA A 214 29.76 13.13 2.36
CA ALA A 214 29.57 11.84 2.98
C ALA A 214 30.52 11.61 4.18
N PRO A 215 30.08 10.91 5.24
CA PRO A 215 30.93 10.57 6.37
C PRO A 215 31.99 9.50 6.05
N PHE A 216 31.82 8.74 4.96
CA PHE A 216 32.70 7.65 4.54
C PHE A 216 32.61 7.41 3.01
N PRO A 217 33.59 6.70 2.40
CA PRO A 217 33.48 6.23 1.01
C PRO A 217 32.57 5.00 0.88
N LEU A 218 32.12 4.73 -0.35
CA LEU A 218 31.29 3.58 -0.75
C LEU A 218 31.91 2.82 -1.94
N ASP A 219 33.23 2.84 -2.09
CA ASP A 219 33.94 2.28 -3.23
C ASP A 219 33.62 0.79 -3.44
N GLU A 220 33.42 0.05 -2.34
CA GLU A 220 33.07 -1.37 -2.32
C GLU A 220 31.67 -1.70 -2.90
N LEU A 221 30.83 -0.70 -3.15
CA LEU A 221 29.52 -0.87 -3.79
C LEU A 221 29.55 -0.64 -5.31
N HIS A 222 30.67 -0.16 -5.85
CA HIS A 222 30.85 0.02 -7.29
C HIS A 222 31.42 -1.25 -7.93
N THR A 223 30.98 -1.55 -9.15
CA THR A 223 31.62 -2.57 -9.99
C THR A 223 33.02 -2.15 -10.41
N ASP A 224 33.18 -0.86 -10.73
CA ASP A 224 34.45 -0.19 -10.98
C ASP A 224 34.41 1.23 -10.34
N PRO A 225 35.10 1.45 -9.21
CA PRO A 225 35.16 2.77 -8.57
C PRO A 225 35.76 3.87 -9.45
N GLY A 226 36.61 3.52 -10.42
CA GLY A 226 37.17 4.47 -11.38
C GLY A 226 36.17 4.89 -12.46
N ARG A 227 35.07 4.14 -12.62
CA ARG A 227 34.00 4.41 -13.58
C ARG A 227 32.62 4.18 -12.94
N PRO A 228 32.24 5.01 -11.95
CA PRO A 228 31.06 4.76 -11.11
C PRO A 228 29.74 4.83 -11.89
N ASN A 229 29.69 5.52 -13.03
CA ASN A 229 28.55 5.54 -13.95
C ASN A 229 28.98 5.08 -15.36
N PRO A 230 28.86 3.78 -15.69
CA PRO A 230 29.15 3.30 -17.03
C PRO A 230 28.10 3.85 -18.03
N PRO A 231 28.51 4.31 -19.23
CA PRO A 231 27.60 4.86 -20.21
C PRO A 231 26.63 3.79 -20.73
N LYS A 232 25.34 4.12 -20.74
CA LYS A 232 24.27 3.30 -21.32
C LYS A 232 23.95 3.79 -22.73
N SER A 233 23.62 2.86 -23.64
CA SER A 233 23.11 3.23 -24.97
C SER A 233 21.72 3.87 -24.83
N LEU A 234 21.47 4.90 -25.62
CA LEU A 234 20.12 5.48 -25.71
C LEU A 234 19.19 4.59 -26.53
N ASP A 235 17.92 4.58 -26.16
CA ASP A 235 16.87 3.96 -26.96
C ASP A 235 16.69 4.67 -28.31
N PRO A 236 16.11 3.97 -29.30
CA PRO A 236 15.85 4.53 -30.63
C PRO A 236 15.05 5.83 -30.58
N LEU A 237 15.38 6.79 -31.46
CA LEU A 237 14.68 8.08 -31.57
C LEU A 237 13.17 7.95 -31.83
N GLY A 238 12.75 6.87 -32.48
CA GLY A 238 11.36 6.61 -32.81
C GLY A 238 10.53 6.05 -31.65
N SER A 239 11.14 5.71 -30.51
CA SER A 239 10.42 5.30 -29.30
C SER A 239 10.19 6.47 -28.36
N TRP A 240 9.17 6.36 -27.51
CA TRP A 240 8.90 7.39 -26.51
C TRP A 240 10.03 7.48 -25.49
N GLU A 241 10.60 6.35 -25.08
CA GLU A 241 11.71 6.23 -24.13
C GLU A 241 12.94 6.97 -24.68
N GLY A 242 13.28 6.74 -25.96
CA GLY A 242 14.38 7.45 -26.61
C GLY A 242 14.11 8.95 -26.76
N ALA A 243 12.87 9.36 -27.03
CA ALA A 243 12.49 10.77 -27.06
C ALA A 243 12.65 11.43 -25.69
N PHE A 244 12.16 10.79 -24.61
CA PHE A 244 12.27 11.31 -23.25
C PHE A 244 13.71 11.31 -22.72
N GLN A 245 14.54 10.32 -23.03
CA GLN A 245 15.97 10.34 -22.71
C GLN A 245 16.71 11.50 -23.39
N ARG A 246 16.26 11.93 -24.58
CA ARG A 246 16.84 13.10 -25.27
C ARG A 246 16.25 14.41 -24.76
N LEU A 247 14.97 14.43 -24.38
CA LEU A 247 14.38 15.54 -23.65
C LEU A 247 15.16 15.80 -22.36
N ASP A 248 15.50 14.75 -21.62
CA ASP A 248 16.33 14.84 -20.43
C ASP A 248 17.69 15.51 -20.70
N LYS A 249 18.38 15.16 -21.81
CA LYS A 249 19.60 15.86 -22.24
C LYS A 249 19.38 17.35 -22.52
N VAL A 250 18.24 17.70 -23.12
CA VAL A 250 17.85 19.10 -23.36
C VAL A 250 17.61 19.81 -22.03
N LEU A 251 16.94 19.15 -21.07
CA LEU A 251 16.68 19.69 -19.74
C LEU A 251 17.99 19.91 -18.96
N HIS A 252 18.97 19.01 -19.06
CA HIS A 252 20.32 19.23 -18.53
C HIS A 252 21.02 20.44 -19.17
N GLY A 253 20.85 20.62 -20.49
CA GLY A 253 21.32 21.82 -21.18
C GLY A 253 20.63 23.08 -20.65
N TYR A 254 19.30 23.05 -20.53
CA TYR A 254 18.50 24.13 -19.98
C TYR A 254 18.91 24.46 -18.53
N HIS A 255 19.20 23.46 -17.70
CA HIS A 255 19.61 23.66 -16.31
C HIS A 255 20.79 24.63 -16.19
N LYS A 256 21.78 24.53 -17.08
CA LYS A 256 22.99 25.37 -17.10
C LYS A 256 22.71 26.83 -17.48
N VAL A 257 21.64 27.07 -18.25
CA VAL A 257 21.29 28.39 -18.80
C VAL A 257 19.95 28.93 -18.30
N ALA A 258 19.34 28.26 -17.32
CA ALA A 258 18.00 28.57 -16.86
C ALA A 258 17.88 30.01 -16.36
N LEU A 259 16.76 30.65 -16.71
CA LEU A 259 16.50 32.03 -16.34
C LEU A 259 16.35 32.15 -14.82
N LYS A 260 17.38 32.68 -14.15
CA LYS A 260 17.47 32.75 -12.67
C LYS A 260 16.21 33.30 -12.00
N ARG A 261 15.56 34.31 -12.60
CA ARG A 261 14.32 34.90 -12.07
C ARG A 261 13.13 33.95 -12.19
N LEU A 262 12.98 33.27 -13.32
CA LEU A 262 11.92 32.29 -13.55
C LEU A 262 12.10 31.09 -12.61
N ARG A 263 13.31 30.52 -12.54
CA ARG A 263 13.62 29.41 -11.64
C ARG A 263 13.35 29.74 -10.17
N LYS A 264 13.74 30.94 -9.73
CA LYS A 264 13.44 31.42 -8.37
C LYS A 264 11.93 31.56 -8.14
N ALA A 265 11.18 32.10 -9.09
CA ALA A 265 9.72 32.22 -9.00
C ALA A 265 9.04 30.85 -8.94
N ALA A 266 9.52 29.89 -9.75
CA ALA A 266 9.02 28.52 -9.76
C ALA A 266 9.28 27.80 -8.43
N MET A 267 10.52 27.85 -7.90
CA MET A 267 10.83 27.29 -6.58
C MET A 267 10.00 27.93 -5.46
N ASN A 268 9.77 29.25 -5.50
CA ASN A 268 8.90 29.91 -4.52
C ASN A 268 7.45 29.45 -4.63
N SER A 269 6.96 29.17 -5.84
CA SER A 269 5.59 28.67 -6.06
C SER A 269 5.47 27.22 -5.59
N ALA A 270 6.46 26.38 -5.87
CA ALA A 270 6.55 25.02 -5.35
C ALA A 270 6.63 24.99 -3.81
N ALA A 271 7.40 25.89 -3.19
CA ALA A 271 7.47 25.99 -1.73
C ALA A 271 6.12 26.36 -1.10
N ARG A 272 5.38 27.32 -1.69
CA ARG A 272 4.01 27.63 -1.25
C ARG A 272 3.09 26.44 -1.42
N TRP A 273 3.16 25.77 -2.57
CA TRP A 273 2.36 24.58 -2.86
C TRP A 273 2.59 23.47 -1.82
N ILE A 274 3.85 23.24 -1.42
CA ILE A 274 4.23 22.30 -0.35
C ILE A 274 3.62 22.74 0.98
N ILE A 275 3.84 23.99 1.41
CA ILE A 275 3.39 24.49 2.72
C ILE A 275 1.85 24.47 2.82
N GLU A 276 1.15 24.82 1.75
CA GLU A 276 -0.32 24.82 1.68
C GLU A 276 -0.94 23.41 1.82
N ARG A 277 -0.14 22.36 1.59
CA ARG A 277 -0.58 20.94 1.60
C ARG A 277 0.00 20.14 2.77
N GLN A 278 0.68 20.79 3.71
CA GLN A 278 1.05 20.11 4.95
C GLN A 278 -0.22 19.82 5.75
N GLU A 279 -0.37 18.58 6.18
CA GLU A 279 -1.52 18.14 6.96
C GLU A 279 -1.39 18.49 8.45
N ASN A 280 -2.47 18.30 9.20
CA ASN A 280 -2.51 18.67 10.62
C ASN A 280 -1.54 17.85 11.48
N ASP A 281 -1.20 16.64 11.05
CA ASP A 281 -0.14 15.81 11.63
C ASP A 281 1.25 16.20 11.15
N GLY A 282 1.43 17.30 10.41
CA GLY A 282 2.70 17.75 9.87
C GLY A 282 3.22 16.94 8.68
N CYS A 283 2.59 15.84 8.29
CA CYS A 283 2.97 15.04 7.15
C CYS A 283 2.51 15.71 5.83
N TRP A 284 2.90 15.12 4.70
CA TRP A 284 2.41 15.50 3.38
C TRP A 284 1.79 14.27 2.72
N GLY A 285 0.47 14.30 2.55
CA GLY A 285 -0.25 13.20 1.91
C GLY A 285 -0.33 11.92 2.71
N GLY A 286 0.01 11.95 4.00
CA GLY A 286 -0.02 10.77 4.86
C GLY A 286 1.08 9.74 4.57
N ILE A 287 2.08 10.06 3.73
CA ILE A 287 3.06 9.09 3.24
C ILE A 287 4.52 9.60 3.33
N GLN A 288 5.46 8.67 3.53
CA GLN A 288 6.89 9.00 3.77
C GLN A 288 7.55 9.81 2.63
N PRO A 289 7.45 9.45 1.32
CA PRO A 289 8.30 10.07 0.31
C PRO A 289 8.06 11.59 0.14
N PRO A 290 6.81 12.07 0.02
CA PRO A 290 6.51 13.49 0.08
C PRO A 290 7.01 14.18 1.34
N ALA A 291 6.91 13.55 2.51
CA ALA A 291 7.34 14.16 3.77
C ALA A 291 8.85 14.42 3.79
N VAL A 292 9.66 13.39 3.47
CA VAL A 292 11.12 13.52 3.47
C VAL A 292 11.60 14.53 2.44
N TYR A 293 11.06 14.51 1.22
CA TYR A 293 11.48 15.44 0.17
C TYR A 293 10.98 16.86 0.41
N SER A 294 9.80 17.05 1.00
CA SER A 294 9.29 18.38 1.38
C SER A 294 10.18 19.03 2.44
N ILE A 295 10.59 18.28 3.46
CA ILE A 295 11.54 18.74 4.48
C ILE A 295 12.87 19.14 3.84
N ILE A 296 13.44 18.31 2.97
CA ILE A 296 14.68 18.64 2.25
C ILE A 296 14.50 19.91 1.40
N ALA A 297 13.43 20.00 0.62
CA ALA A 297 13.18 21.14 -0.26
C ALA A 297 13.06 22.46 0.52
N LEU A 298 12.30 22.46 1.63
CA LEU A 298 12.13 23.64 2.49
C LEU A 298 13.45 24.00 3.18
N TYR A 299 14.21 23.02 3.67
CA TYR A 299 15.53 23.23 4.23
C TYR A 299 16.48 23.93 3.23
N LEU A 300 16.51 23.47 1.97
CA LEU A 300 17.33 24.05 0.89
C LEU A 300 16.89 25.46 0.46
N LEU A 301 15.67 25.85 0.80
CA LEU A 301 15.14 27.19 0.61
C LEU A 301 15.37 28.11 1.82
N GLY A 302 16.01 27.60 2.88
CA GLY A 302 16.44 28.38 4.03
C GLY A 302 15.46 28.41 5.20
N TYR A 303 14.48 27.50 5.24
CA TYR A 303 13.65 27.32 6.42
C TYR A 303 14.48 26.69 7.54
N ASP A 304 14.52 27.35 8.69
CA ASP A 304 15.19 26.82 9.89
C ASP A 304 14.44 25.61 10.45
N LEU A 305 15.16 24.70 11.11
CA LEU A 305 14.57 23.49 11.71
C LEU A 305 13.53 23.81 12.79
N GLY A 306 13.63 24.97 13.45
CA GLY A 306 12.62 25.46 14.40
C GLY A 306 11.40 26.13 13.76
N HIS A 307 11.38 26.33 12.44
CA HIS A 307 10.22 26.90 11.76
C HIS A 307 9.00 25.96 11.92
N PRO A 308 7.78 26.46 12.16
CA PRO A 308 6.59 25.63 12.41
C PRO A 308 6.38 24.48 11.43
N VAL A 309 6.43 24.75 10.11
CA VAL A 309 6.32 23.72 9.07
C VAL A 309 7.39 22.62 9.18
N MET A 310 8.65 23.00 9.49
CA MET A 310 9.78 22.07 9.56
C MET A 310 9.66 21.20 10.81
N ARG A 311 9.35 21.82 11.95
CA ARG A 311 9.13 21.09 13.21
C ARG A 311 7.98 20.11 13.09
N ALA A 312 6.84 20.54 12.54
CA ALA A 312 5.68 19.66 12.37
C ALA A 312 6.00 18.46 11.46
N GLY A 313 6.74 18.66 10.37
CA GLY A 313 7.17 17.58 9.48
C GLY A 313 8.17 16.62 10.11
N LEU A 314 9.08 17.10 10.96
CA LEU A 314 9.99 16.21 11.69
C LEU A 314 9.25 15.40 12.76
N GLU A 315 8.33 16.04 13.48
CA GLU A 315 7.48 15.37 14.46
C GLU A 315 6.55 14.33 13.81
N SER A 316 6.15 14.51 12.54
CA SER A 316 5.32 13.53 11.81
C SER A 316 6.10 12.24 11.55
N LEU A 317 7.37 12.33 11.15
CA LEU A 317 8.24 11.16 10.98
C LEU A 317 8.44 10.39 12.30
N ASP A 318 8.49 11.10 13.43
CA ASP A 318 8.55 10.45 14.75
C ASP A 318 7.22 9.77 15.13
N ARG A 319 6.07 10.34 14.73
CA ARG A 319 4.74 9.72 14.94
C ARG A 319 4.53 8.44 14.14
N PHE A 320 5.17 8.33 12.98
CA PHE A 320 5.09 7.16 12.09
C PHE A 320 6.06 6.04 12.51
N ALA A 321 6.85 6.26 13.58
CA ALA A 321 7.78 5.26 14.09
C ALA A 321 7.10 4.28 15.05
N VAL A 322 7.17 2.99 14.73
CA VAL A 322 6.78 1.91 15.63
C VAL A 322 8.01 1.44 16.40
N TRP A 323 7.93 1.50 17.74
CA TRP A 323 8.96 1.04 18.64
C TRP A 323 8.58 -0.32 19.21
N ARG A 324 9.37 -1.34 18.87
CA ARG A 324 9.18 -2.72 19.34
C ARG A 324 9.81 -2.91 20.73
N GLU A 325 9.33 -3.92 21.46
CA GLU A 325 9.80 -4.22 22.83
C GLU A 325 11.29 -4.59 22.88
N ASP A 326 11.82 -5.16 21.81
CA ASP A 326 13.25 -5.50 21.66
C ASP A 326 14.15 -4.28 21.41
N GLY A 327 13.56 -3.08 21.32
CA GLY A 327 14.24 -1.82 21.05
C GLY A 327 14.43 -1.51 19.57
N ALA A 328 13.97 -2.38 18.66
CA ALA A 328 13.97 -2.09 17.23
C ALA A 328 12.93 -1.00 16.91
N ARG A 329 13.25 -0.18 15.90
CA ARG A 329 12.36 0.86 15.40
C ARG A 329 12.14 0.66 13.91
N MET A 330 10.87 0.65 13.50
CA MET A 330 10.43 0.60 12.11
C MET A 330 9.66 1.89 11.79
N ILE A 331 9.85 2.45 10.60
CA ILE A 331 9.03 3.55 10.08
C ILE A 331 7.90 2.98 9.22
N GLU A 332 6.66 3.30 9.59
CA GLU A 332 5.50 3.00 8.74
C GLU A 332 5.52 3.92 7.52
N ALA A 333 5.27 3.37 6.33
CA ALA A 333 5.23 4.17 5.10
C ALA A 333 4.00 5.09 5.04
N CYS A 334 2.91 4.65 5.68
CA CYS A 334 1.64 5.33 5.93
C CYS A 334 0.97 4.71 7.15
N GLN A 335 -0.12 5.29 7.66
CA GLN A 335 -0.86 4.75 8.82
C GLN A 335 -2.32 4.53 8.41
N SER A 336 -2.91 3.37 8.75
CA SER A 336 -4.21 2.90 8.22
C SER A 336 -5.42 2.98 9.17
N PRO A 337 -5.57 3.96 10.08
CA PRO A 337 -6.59 3.92 11.12
C PRO A 337 -8.03 3.99 10.60
N VAL A 338 -8.32 4.77 9.54
CA VAL A 338 -9.69 4.88 9.01
C VAL A 338 -10.09 3.57 8.34
N TRP A 339 -9.23 3.08 7.45
CA TRP A 339 -9.36 1.79 6.79
C TRP A 339 -9.53 0.63 7.77
N ASP A 340 -8.64 0.54 8.76
CA ASP A 340 -8.69 -0.51 9.78
C ASP A 340 -9.97 -0.42 10.62
N THR A 341 -10.45 0.78 10.91
CA THR A 341 -11.65 0.99 11.71
C THR A 341 -12.93 0.64 10.95
N CYS A 342 -13.05 1.00 9.68
CA CYS A 342 -14.24 0.64 8.90
C CYS A 342 -14.30 -0.88 8.68
N LEU A 343 -13.17 -1.52 8.33
CA LEU A 343 -13.10 -2.98 8.20
C LEU A 343 -13.36 -3.71 9.52
N ALA A 344 -12.80 -3.23 10.64
CA ALA A 344 -13.08 -3.82 11.96
C ALA A 344 -14.55 -3.68 12.36
N THR A 345 -15.17 -2.53 12.07
CA THR A 345 -16.59 -2.29 12.31
C THR A 345 -17.46 -3.25 11.49
N ILE A 346 -17.12 -3.45 10.21
CA ILE A 346 -17.79 -4.42 9.34
C ILE A 346 -17.62 -5.84 9.89
N ALA A 347 -16.39 -6.25 10.21
CA ALA A 347 -16.09 -7.59 10.69
C ALA A 347 -16.85 -7.93 11.98
N LEU A 348 -16.86 -7.01 12.95
CA LEU A 348 -17.58 -7.19 14.22
C LEU A 348 -19.10 -7.26 14.03
N ALA A 349 -19.66 -6.41 13.17
CA ALA A 349 -21.09 -6.45 12.87
C ALA A 349 -21.48 -7.76 12.14
N ASP A 350 -20.72 -8.17 11.14
CA ASP A 350 -20.91 -9.43 10.40
C ASP A 350 -20.74 -10.66 11.34
N ALA A 351 -19.91 -10.54 12.38
CA ALA A 351 -19.76 -11.54 13.44
C ALA A 351 -20.94 -11.61 14.43
N GLY A 352 -21.93 -10.73 14.30
CA GLY A 352 -23.19 -10.77 15.05
C GLY A 352 -23.21 -9.91 16.31
N LEU A 353 -22.28 -8.96 16.46
CA LEU A 353 -22.38 -7.96 17.53
C LEU A 353 -23.67 -7.12 17.35
N PRO A 354 -24.38 -6.75 18.44
CA PRO A 354 -25.53 -5.86 18.32
C PRO A 354 -25.16 -4.56 17.61
N ALA A 355 -25.99 -4.10 16.67
CA ALA A 355 -25.68 -2.90 15.89
C ALA A 355 -25.54 -1.62 16.73
N ASP A 356 -26.10 -1.59 17.94
CA ASP A 356 -25.95 -0.51 18.94
C ASP A 356 -24.90 -0.83 20.02
N HIS A 357 -24.02 -1.81 19.79
CA HIS A 357 -22.94 -2.14 20.70
C HIS A 357 -22.06 -0.89 20.97
N PRO A 358 -21.72 -0.57 22.24
CA PRO A 358 -21.03 0.67 22.56
C PRO A 358 -19.72 0.90 21.79
N GLN A 359 -18.95 -0.16 21.54
CA GLN A 359 -17.70 -0.05 20.76
C GLN A 359 -17.95 0.26 19.28
N LEU A 360 -19.04 -0.25 18.68
CA LEU A 360 -19.41 0.08 17.29
C LEU A 360 -19.92 1.51 17.19
N VAL A 361 -20.74 1.95 18.14
CA VAL A 361 -21.21 3.35 18.22
C VAL A 361 -20.03 4.30 18.34
N LYS A 362 -19.05 3.96 19.20
CA LYS A 362 -17.84 4.76 19.37
C LYS A 362 -16.97 4.81 18.12
N ALA A 363 -16.85 3.69 17.40
CA ALA A 363 -16.15 3.63 16.10
C ALA A 363 -16.85 4.52 15.06
N ALA A 364 -18.19 4.46 15.00
CA ALA A 364 -18.97 5.34 14.14
C ALA A 364 -18.81 6.82 14.52
N ASP A 365 -18.81 7.16 15.81
CA ASP A 365 -18.57 8.52 16.28
C ASP A 365 -17.20 9.05 15.85
N TRP A 366 -16.17 8.20 15.93
CA TRP A 366 -14.82 8.53 15.49
C TRP A 366 -14.76 8.71 13.96
N MET A 367 -15.26 7.75 13.17
CA MET A 367 -15.31 7.87 11.70
C MET A 367 -16.12 9.11 11.27
N LEU A 368 -17.23 9.44 11.92
CA LEU A 368 -17.98 10.68 11.65
C LEU A 368 -17.21 11.95 12.00
N GLY A 369 -16.19 11.86 12.86
CA GLY A 369 -15.26 12.94 13.18
C GLY A 369 -14.19 13.13 12.11
N GLU A 370 -13.79 12.05 11.44
CA GLU A 370 -12.79 12.03 10.36
C GLU A 370 -13.34 12.43 8.98
N GLU A 371 -14.63 12.78 8.90
CA GLU A 371 -15.21 13.21 7.62
C GLU A 371 -14.60 14.52 7.12
N ILE A 372 -14.10 14.51 5.88
CA ILE A 372 -13.46 15.66 5.27
C ILE A 372 -14.50 16.58 4.64
N VAL A 373 -14.64 17.76 5.23
CA VAL A 373 -15.60 18.81 4.82
C VAL A 373 -14.95 19.98 4.05
N ARG A 374 -13.71 19.81 3.58
CA ARG A 374 -12.97 20.80 2.79
C ARG A 374 -12.49 20.22 1.45
N PRO A 375 -12.30 21.06 0.40
CA PRO A 375 -11.81 20.57 -0.88
C PRO A 375 -10.32 20.22 -0.79
N GLY A 376 -9.96 19.11 -1.42
CA GLY A 376 -8.58 18.68 -1.63
C GLY A 376 -8.11 18.89 -3.07
N ASP A 377 -7.01 18.26 -3.44
CA ASP A 377 -6.41 18.38 -4.77
C ASP A 377 -7.32 17.82 -5.88
N TRP A 378 -8.17 16.83 -5.56
CA TRP A 378 -9.22 16.30 -6.45
C TRP A 378 -10.15 17.39 -7.02
N SER A 379 -10.35 18.49 -6.28
CA SER A 379 -11.19 19.61 -6.69
C SER A 379 -10.63 20.35 -7.92
N ILE A 380 -9.37 20.12 -8.28
CA ILE A 380 -8.77 20.63 -9.51
C ILE A 380 -9.49 20.11 -10.75
N ARG A 381 -9.93 18.84 -10.73
CA ARG A 381 -10.70 18.19 -11.82
C ARG A 381 -12.21 18.27 -11.57
N ARG A 382 -12.65 18.50 -10.32
CA ARG A 382 -14.06 18.60 -9.91
C ARG A 382 -14.33 19.82 -9.02
N PRO A 383 -14.15 21.07 -9.51
CA PRO A 383 -14.18 22.27 -8.66
C PRO A 383 -15.55 22.62 -8.09
N GLN A 384 -16.62 22.04 -8.62
CA GLN A 384 -18.01 22.27 -8.19
C GLN A 384 -18.56 21.11 -7.36
N LEU A 385 -17.79 20.04 -7.18
CA LEU A 385 -18.20 18.90 -6.37
C LEU A 385 -17.99 19.25 -4.88
N PRO A 386 -19.04 19.24 -4.04
CA PRO A 386 -18.86 19.50 -2.62
C PRO A 386 -18.10 18.34 -1.93
N PRO A 387 -17.26 18.63 -0.93
CA PRO A 387 -16.52 17.61 -0.17
C PRO A 387 -17.44 16.69 0.64
N GLY A 388 -16.89 15.55 1.04
CA GLY A 388 -17.56 14.55 1.89
C GLY A 388 -16.89 13.19 1.90
N GLY A 389 -15.59 13.11 1.59
CA GLY A 389 -14.85 11.84 1.61
C GLY A 389 -14.18 11.61 2.96
N TRP A 390 -13.56 10.45 3.09
CA TRP A 390 -12.64 10.07 4.16
C TRP A 390 -11.27 9.80 3.55
N ALA A 391 -10.24 9.92 4.37
CA ALA A 391 -8.89 9.51 3.99
C ALA A 391 -8.51 8.24 4.74
N PHE A 392 -7.45 7.58 4.29
CA PHE A 392 -6.85 6.43 4.93
C PHE A 392 -6.23 6.70 6.32
N GLU A 393 -5.53 7.84 6.47
CA GLU A 393 -4.81 8.25 7.68
C GLU A 393 -5.68 9.01 8.69
N PHE A 394 -5.13 9.28 9.89
CA PHE A 394 -5.75 10.18 10.89
C PHE A 394 -5.93 11.62 10.38
N HIS A 395 -4.99 12.10 9.55
CA HIS A 395 -4.94 13.50 9.14
C HIS A 395 -4.44 13.59 7.71
N ASN A 396 -5.36 13.64 6.75
CA ASN A 396 -5.02 13.73 5.33
C ASN A 396 -6.12 14.42 4.49
N ASP A 397 -6.68 15.52 5.01
CA ASP A 397 -7.86 16.15 4.43
C ASP A 397 -7.68 16.66 2.98
N ASN A 398 -6.46 16.87 2.50
CA ASN A 398 -6.22 17.26 1.10
C ASN A 398 -6.40 16.08 0.14
N TYR A 399 -6.36 14.84 0.65
CA TYR A 399 -6.36 13.61 -0.13
C TYR A 399 -7.30 12.55 0.45
N PRO A 400 -8.62 12.84 0.54
CA PRO A 400 -9.59 11.77 0.72
C PRO A 400 -9.47 10.77 -0.44
N ASP A 401 -9.57 9.51 -0.11
CA ASP A 401 -9.57 8.41 -1.06
C ASP A 401 -10.99 7.83 -1.21
N ILE A 402 -11.20 7.14 -2.33
CA ILE A 402 -12.51 6.71 -2.79
C ILE A 402 -12.93 5.38 -2.16
N ASP A 403 -11.97 4.52 -1.85
CA ASP A 403 -12.15 3.21 -1.23
C ASP A 403 -12.47 3.31 0.27
N ASP A 404 -11.70 4.05 1.07
CA ASP A 404 -12.03 4.37 2.47
C ASP A 404 -13.39 5.05 2.55
N THR A 405 -13.69 5.99 1.65
CA THR A 405 -15.02 6.63 1.63
C THR A 405 -16.13 5.60 1.42
N ALA A 406 -15.93 4.60 0.55
CA ALA A 406 -16.90 3.56 0.30
C ALA A 406 -17.06 2.62 1.51
N GLU A 407 -15.95 2.15 2.07
CA GLU A 407 -15.95 1.23 3.22
C GLU A 407 -16.45 1.89 4.51
N VAL A 408 -16.13 3.17 4.75
CA VAL A 408 -16.69 3.93 5.88
C VAL A 408 -18.22 4.02 5.76
N VAL A 409 -18.77 4.28 4.57
CA VAL A 409 -20.23 4.26 4.37
C VAL A 409 -20.80 2.88 4.64
N LEU A 410 -20.18 1.81 4.16
CA LEU A 410 -20.58 0.42 4.42
C LEU A 410 -20.54 0.08 5.92
N ALA A 411 -19.53 0.55 6.64
CA ALA A 411 -19.40 0.38 8.08
C ALA A 411 -20.48 1.16 8.85
N LEU A 412 -20.71 2.43 8.51
CA LEU A 412 -21.75 3.25 9.14
C LEU A 412 -23.15 2.65 8.95
N ARG A 413 -23.41 1.98 7.82
CA ARG A 413 -24.68 1.27 7.56
C ARG A 413 -24.87 -0.02 8.37
N ARG A 414 -23.87 -0.44 9.14
CA ARG A 414 -23.96 -1.57 10.09
C ARG A 414 -24.17 -1.12 11.54
N VAL A 415 -24.07 0.18 11.82
CA VAL A 415 -24.16 0.73 13.18
C VAL A 415 -25.49 1.43 13.41
N LYS A 416 -26.22 1.00 14.44
CA LYS A 416 -27.42 1.67 14.95
C LYS A 416 -27.00 2.80 15.89
N HIS A 417 -26.59 3.92 15.29
CA HIS A 417 -26.12 5.09 16.01
C HIS A 417 -27.27 5.82 16.75
N PRO A 418 -27.05 6.37 17.98
CA PRO A 418 -28.06 7.14 18.72
C PRO A 418 -28.54 8.42 18.01
N ASP A 419 -27.69 8.98 17.15
CA ASP A 419 -28.01 10.10 16.25
C ASP A 419 -28.01 9.61 14.79
N PRO A 420 -29.13 9.05 14.30
CA PRO A 420 -29.22 8.53 12.94
C PRO A 420 -29.21 9.63 11.88
N GLU A 421 -29.62 10.86 12.22
CA GLU A 421 -29.64 11.98 11.27
C GLU A 421 -28.21 12.45 10.95
N ARG A 422 -27.31 12.46 11.94
CA ARG A 422 -25.89 12.73 11.73
C ARG A 422 -25.26 11.72 10.77
N VAL A 423 -25.52 10.42 10.98
CA VAL A 423 -25.05 9.34 10.09
C VAL A 423 -25.59 9.53 8.68
N GLU A 424 -26.90 9.73 8.53
CA GLU A 424 -27.53 9.88 7.22
C GLU A 424 -26.99 11.08 6.43
N LYS A 425 -26.70 12.19 7.12
CA LYS A 425 -26.08 13.37 6.50
C LYS A 425 -24.67 13.07 6.00
N ALA A 426 -23.85 12.35 6.78
CA ALA A 426 -22.49 11.98 6.40
C ALA A 426 -22.50 11.00 5.22
N VAL A 427 -23.29 9.92 5.33
CA VAL A 427 -23.43 8.93 4.25
C VAL A 427 -23.85 9.61 2.94
N ARG A 428 -24.87 10.47 2.96
CA ARG A 428 -25.30 11.20 1.76
C ARG A 428 -24.19 12.06 1.14
N ARG A 429 -23.30 12.65 1.97
CA ARG A 429 -22.16 13.45 1.48
C ARG A 429 -21.10 12.55 0.85
N GLY A 430 -20.73 11.44 1.50
CA GLY A 430 -19.85 10.41 0.97
C GLY A 430 -20.32 9.85 -0.36
N THR A 431 -21.54 9.33 -0.40
CA THR A 431 -22.13 8.77 -1.63
C THR A 431 -22.15 9.78 -2.78
N ARG A 432 -22.51 11.03 -2.51
CA ARG A 432 -22.49 12.09 -3.52
C ARG A 432 -21.07 12.39 -4.01
N TRP A 433 -20.11 12.46 -3.08
CA TRP A 433 -18.71 12.73 -3.41
C TRP A 433 -18.15 11.60 -4.29
N SER A 434 -18.28 10.33 -3.89
CA SER A 434 -17.84 9.19 -4.69
C SER A 434 -18.49 9.17 -6.07
N LEU A 435 -19.80 9.42 -6.20
CA LEU A 435 -20.46 9.53 -7.52
C LEU A 435 -19.87 10.65 -8.39
N GLY A 436 -19.48 11.79 -7.79
CA GLY A 436 -18.88 12.91 -8.51
C GLY A 436 -17.43 12.67 -8.94
N MET A 437 -16.76 11.75 -8.25
CA MET A 437 -15.39 11.34 -8.51
C MET A 437 -15.25 10.28 -9.62
N GLN A 438 -16.36 9.85 -10.24
CA GLN A 438 -16.31 8.88 -11.33
C GLN A 438 -15.52 9.41 -12.56
N SER A 439 -14.63 8.57 -13.08
CA SER A 439 -13.89 8.82 -14.31
C SER A 439 -14.74 8.59 -15.56
N ARG A 440 -14.30 9.14 -16.69
CA ARG A 440 -15.01 9.09 -17.98
C ARG A 440 -15.18 7.68 -18.55
N ASN A 441 -14.37 6.72 -18.14
CA ASN A 441 -14.52 5.31 -18.52
C ASN A 441 -15.62 4.58 -17.73
N GLY A 442 -16.10 5.14 -16.62
CA GLY A 442 -17.16 4.56 -15.79
C GLY A 442 -16.67 4.00 -14.46
N ALA A 443 -15.37 4.01 -14.24
CA ALA A 443 -14.73 3.46 -13.06
C ALA A 443 -14.13 4.56 -12.17
N TRP A 444 -13.52 4.14 -11.07
CA TRP A 444 -12.89 5.01 -10.07
C TRP A 444 -11.42 4.61 -9.87
N GLY A 445 -10.54 5.62 -9.80
CA GLY A 445 -9.20 5.48 -9.22
C GLY A 445 -9.28 5.72 -7.71
N ALA A 446 -8.15 5.79 -7.02
CA ALA A 446 -8.13 5.95 -5.56
C ALA A 446 -8.40 7.40 -5.12
N PHE A 447 -7.81 8.41 -5.77
CA PHE A 447 -7.86 9.80 -5.29
C PHE A 447 -8.34 10.81 -6.34
N ASP A 448 -7.99 10.59 -7.62
CA ASP A 448 -8.17 11.57 -8.67
C ASP A 448 -9.09 11.08 -9.80
N VAL A 449 -9.71 12.04 -10.49
CA VAL A 449 -10.57 11.74 -11.63
C VAL A 449 -9.83 11.91 -12.95
N ASP A 450 -9.98 10.94 -13.85
CA ASP A 450 -9.34 10.90 -15.17
C ASP A 450 -7.80 11.03 -15.09
N ASN A 451 -7.17 10.51 -14.03
CA ASN A 451 -5.70 10.49 -13.87
C ASN A 451 -5.09 9.36 -14.71
N THR A 452 -5.26 9.45 -16.03
CA THR A 452 -4.93 8.40 -17.00
C THR A 452 -3.95 8.90 -18.07
N SER A 453 -3.12 9.90 -17.73
CA SER A 453 -2.14 10.47 -18.67
C SER A 453 -1.09 9.41 -19.00
N PRO A 454 -0.77 9.14 -20.29
CA PRO A 454 0.19 8.11 -20.66
C PRO A 454 1.65 8.57 -20.61
N PHE A 455 1.92 9.82 -20.19
CA PHE A 455 3.24 10.44 -20.26
C PHE A 455 4.08 10.30 -18.98
N PRO A 456 3.52 10.48 -17.76
CA PRO A 456 4.29 10.34 -16.51
C PRO A 456 5.10 9.04 -16.43
N ASN A 457 4.48 7.89 -16.69
CA ASN A 457 5.12 6.55 -16.64
C ASN A 457 6.27 6.38 -17.66
N ARG A 458 6.50 7.33 -18.56
CA ARG A 458 7.57 7.26 -19.58
C ARG A 458 8.74 8.20 -19.29
N LEU A 459 8.66 8.99 -18.22
CA LEU A 459 9.77 9.86 -17.82
C LEU A 459 10.92 9.03 -17.26
N PRO A 460 12.20 9.31 -17.59
CA PRO A 460 13.34 8.57 -17.05
C PRO A 460 13.46 8.66 -15.53
N PHE A 461 12.82 9.67 -14.94
CA PHE A 461 12.71 9.86 -13.49
C PHE A 461 11.81 8.82 -12.82
N CYS A 462 10.79 8.32 -13.53
CA CYS A 462 9.76 7.44 -13.00
C CYS A 462 10.13 5.98 -13.28
N ASP A 463 11.22 5.50 -12.66
CA ASP A 463 11.72 4.12 -12.80
C ASP A 463 11.33 3.20 -11.63
N PHE A 464 10.40 3.64 -10.80
CA PHE A 464 9.90 2.93 -9.62
C PHE A 464 8.41 3.21 -9.41
N GLY A 465 7.62 2.15 -9.27
CA GLY A 465 6.21 2.21 -8.93
C GLY A 465 5.31 2.81 -10.01
N GLU A 466 4.06 3.05 -9.65
CA GLU A 466 3.11 3.77 -10.49
C GLU A 466 3.16 5.27 -10.19
N VAL A 467 3.09 6.11 -11.23
CA VAL A 467 3.10 7.59 -11.05
C VAL A 467 1.80 8.26 -11.52
N ILE A 468 0.80 7.46 -11.88
CA ILE A 468 -0.57 7.86 -12.20
C ILE A 468 -1.59 7.04 -11.41
N ASP A 469 -2.81 7.54 -11.31
CA ASP A 469 -3.93 6.95 -10.57
C ASP A 469 -5.10 6.58 -11.50
N PRO A 470 -4.91 5.61 -12.42
CA PRO A 470 -5.98 5.18 -13.30
C PRO A 470 -7.02 4.36 -12.51
N PRO A 471 -8.27 4.31 -13.00
CA PRO A 471 -9.29 3.45 -12.38
C PRO A 471 -8.90 1.98 -12.29
N SER A 472 -9.30 1.31 -11.19
CA SER A 472 -9.00 -0.10 -10.90
C SER A 472 -10.24 -0.89 -10.47
N ALA A 473 -10.16 -2.23 -10.58
CA ALA A 473 -11.26 -3.15 -10.32
C ALA A 473 -11.69 -3.19 -8.86
N ASP A 474 -10.74 -3.22 -7.94
CA ASP A 474 -10.97 -3.20 -6.49
C ASP A 474 -11.67 -1.91 -6.03
N VAL A 475 -11.13 -0.73 -6.33
CA VAL A 475 -11.76 0.55 -5.94
C VAL A 475 -13.15 0.71 -6.57
N THR A 476 -13.29 0.33 -7.84
CA THR A 476 -14.59 0.35 -8.52
C THR A 476 -15.58 -0.61 -7.86
N ALA A 477 -15.14 -1.78 -7.39
CA ALA A 477 -15.97 -2.74 -6.68
C ALA A 477 -16.50 -2.16 -5.36
N HIS A 478 -15.64 -1.60 -4.51
CA HIS A 478 -16.06 -1.00 -3.23
C HIS A 478 -17.10 0.12 -3.45
N VAL A 479 -16.89 0.98 -4.45
CA VAL A 479 -17.86 2.03 -4.80
C VAL A 479 -19.17 1.44 -5.32
N VAL A 480 -19.13 0.42 -6.19
CA VAL A 480 -20.33 -0.24 -6.69
C VAL A 480 -21.10 -0.91 -5.56
N GLU A 481 -20.43 -1.57 -4.62
CA GLU A 481 -21.04 -2.18 -3.44
C GLU A 481 -21.72 -1.11 -2.57
N MET A 482 -21.00 -0.05 -2.21
CA MET A 482 -21.57 1.09 -1.46
C MET A 482 -22.81 1.66 -2.16
N LEU A 483 -22.73 1.90 -3.47
CA LEU A 483 -23.86 2.46 -4.23
C LEU A 483 -25.05 1.49 -4.30
N ALA A 484 -24.80 0.19 -4.41
CA ALA A 484 -25.85 -0.81 -4.37
C ALA A 484 -26.54 -0.86 -3.00
N VAL A 485 -25.76 -0.85 -1.92
CA VAL A 485 -26.23 -0.76 -0.53
C VAL A 485 -27.08 0.49 -0.33
N GLU A 486 -26.67 1.64 -0.87
CA GLU A 486 -27.44 2.89 -0.83
C GLU A 486 -28.67 2.92 -1.75
N GLY A 487 -28.99 1.82 -2.44
CA GLY A 487 -30.16 1.73 -3.32
C GLY A 487 -29.98 2.43 -4.68
N LEU A 488 -28.74 2.70 -5.06
CA LEU A 488 -28.36 3.37 -6.31
C LEU A 488 -27.81 2.39 -7.35
N ALA A 489 -28.12 1.09 -7.22
CA ALA A 489 -27.72 0.06 -8.18
C ALA A 489 -28.22 0.35 -9.61
N HIS A 490 -29.33 1.07 -9.77
CA HIS A 490 -29.89 1.44 -11.09
C HIS A 490 -29.51 2.84 -11.55
N ASP A 491 -28.72 3.60 -10.77
CA ASP A 491 -28.19 4.89 -11.24
C ASP A 491 -27.32 4.65 -12.49
N PRO A 492 -27.45 5.47 -13.55
CA PRO A 492 -26.67 5.29 -14.78
C PRO A 492 -25.15 5.28 -14.54
N ARG A 493 -24.66 5.99 -13.52
CA ARG A 493 -23.24 6.01 -13.15
C ARG A 493 -22.81 4.69 -12.55
N THR A 494 -23.61 4.13 -11.62
CA THR A 494 -23.35 2.80 -11.05
C THR A 494 -23.38 1.72 -12.12
N ARG A 495 -24.32 1.79 -13.07
CA ARG A 495 -24.41 0.85 -14.20
C ARG A 495 -23.16 0.86 -15.07
N ARG A 496 -22.58 2.03 -15.33
CA ARG A 496 -21.29 2.15 -16.03
C ARG A 496 -20.13 1.53 -15.25
N GLY A 497 -20.13 1.62 -13.92
CA GLY A 497 -19.16 0.93 -13.07
C GLY A 497 -19.27 -0.59 -13.18
N ILE A 498 -20.50 -1.11 -13.10
CA ILE A 498 -20.80 -2.55 -13.27
C ILE A 498 -20.36 -3.03 -14.65
N GLU A 499 -20.71 -2.29 -15.71
CA GLU A 499 -20.30 -2.61 -17.09
C GLU A 499 -18.78 -2.61 -17.26
N TRP A 500 -18.10 -1.66 -16.62
CA TRP A 500 -16.64 -1.60 -16.64
C TRP A 500 -16.03 -2.80 -15.92
N LEU A 501 -16.50 -3.16 -14.72
CA LEU A 501 -16.03 -4.37 -14.01
C LEU A 501 -16.23 -5.63 -14.84
N LEU A 502 -17.38 -5.78 -15.51
CA LEU A 502 -17.62 -6.94 -16.38
C LEU A 502 -16.68 -6.98 -17.58
N ALA A 503 -16.26 -5.82 -18.10
CA ALA A 503 -15.32 -5.72 -19.21
C ALA A 503 -13.85 -5.98 -18.79
N GLU A 504 -13.50 -5.70 -17.54
CA GLU A 504 -12.16 -5.91 -16.97
C GLU A 504 -11.93 -7.33 -16.42
N GLN A 505 -12.90 -8.23 -16.57
CA GLN A 505 -12.73 -9.61 -16.11
C GLN A 505 -11.68 -10.34 -16.97
N GLU A 506 -10.69 -10.94 -16.31
CA GLU A 506 -9.63 -11.69 -16.96
C GLU A 506 -10.16 -12.93 -17.70
N PRO A 507 -9.45 -13.48 -18.71
CA PRO A 507 -9.87 -14.68 -19.45
C PRO A 507 -10.05 -15.94 -18.59
N ASN A 508 -9.34 -16.05 -17.46
CA ASN A 508 -9.50 -17.14 -16.49
C ASN A 508 -10.72 -16.98 -15.57
N GLY A 509 -11.29 -15.76 -15.46
CA GLY A 509 -12.45 -15.45 -14.62
C GLY A 509 -12.14 -14.58 -13.41
N SER A 510 -10.88 -14.27 -13.12
CA SER A 510 -10.49 -13.39 -12.01
C SER A 510 -10.56 -11.91 -12.37
N TRP A 511 -10.30 -11.05 -11.38
CA TRP A 511 -10.02 -9.63 -11.56
C TRP A 511 -8.70 -9.26 -10.92
N PHE A 512 -7.95 -8.36 -11.56
CA PHE A 512 -6.68 -7.84 -11.04
C PHE A 512 -6.88 -7.05 -9.74
N GLY A 513 -6.02 -7.28 -8.74
CA GLY A 513 -5.99 -6.49 -7.50
C GLY A 513 -4.93 -5.41 -7.60
N ARG A 514 -5.31 -4.13 -7.50
CA ARG A 514 -4.37 -3.01 -7.58
C ARG A 514 -3.77 -2.67 -6.22
N TRP A 515 -4.54 -2.82 -5.14
CA TRP A 515 -4.17 -2.41 -3.78
C TRP A 515 -4.05 -3.59 -2.79
N GLY A 516 -4.50 -4.78 -3.17
CA GLY A 516 -4.32 -6.03 -2.43
C GLY A 516 -3.84 -7.15 -3.35
N VAL A 517 -3.05 -8.08 -2.83
CA VAL A 517 -2.33 -9.13 -3.57
C VAL A 517 -3.24 -10.31 -3.86
N ASN A 518 -3.55 -10.67 -5.10
CA ASN A 518 -3.65 -9.86 -6.31
C ASN A 518 -5.00 -10.24 -6.95
N TYR A 519 -5.03 -11.33 -7.72
CA TYR A 519 -6.26 -11.81 -8.33
C TYR A 519 -7.27 -12.35 -7.32
N VAL A 520 -6.81 -12.93 -6.21
CA VAL A 520 -7.69 -13.38 -5.11
C VAL A 520 -8.37 -12.17 -4.46
N TYR A 521 -7.62 -11.09 -4.23
CA TYR A 521 -8.17 -9.83 -3.69
C TYR A 521 -9.16 -9.17 -4.65
N GLY A 522 -8.77 -8.96 -5.91
CA GLY A 522 -9.62 -8.33 -6.92
C GLY A 522 -10.92 -9.12 -7.12
N THR A 523 -10.83 -10.45 -7.19
CA THR A 523 -12.02 -11.32 -7.30
C THR A 523 -12.87 -11.30 -6.02
N GLY A 524 -12.21 -11.34 -4.86
CA GLY A 524 -12.80 -11.21 -3.53
C GLY A 524 -13.58 -9.91 -3.32
N SER A 525 -13.19 -8.84 -4.02
CA SER A 525 -13.85 -7.53 -3.97
C SER A 525 -14.97 -7.42 -5.01
N VAL A 526 -14.71 -7.84 -6.25
CA VAL A 526 -15.64 -7.65 -7.38
C VAL A 526 -16.88 -8.54 -7.29
N VAL A 527 -16.73 -9.80 -6.86
CA VAL A 527 -17.88 -10.73 -6.81
C VAL A 527 -18.96 -10.25 -5.81
N PRO A 528 -18.64 -9.90 -4.54
CA PRO A 528 -19.61 -9.32 -3.63
C PRO A 528 -20.28 -8.05 -4.17
N ALA A 529 -19.49 -7.12 -4.76
CA ALA A 529 -20.03 -5.89 -5.32
C ALA A 529 -21.05 -6.13 -6.45
N LEU A 530 -20.76 -7.07 -7.37
CA LEU A 530 -21.67 -7.42 -8.46
C LEU A 530 -22.96 -8.08 -7.94
N VAL A 531 -22.85 -8.96 -6.95
CA VAL A 531 -24.01 -9.60 -6.31
C VAL A 531 -24.86 -8.55 -5.59
N ALA A 532 -24.24 -7.67 -4.79
CA ALA A 532 -24.93 -6.57 -4.12
C ALA A 532 -25.66 -5.66 -5.11
N ALA A 533 -25.07 -5.42 -6.29
CA ALA A 533 -25.69 -4.66 -7.38
C ALA A 533 -26.84 -5.37 -8.12
N GLY A 534 -27.18 -6.58 -7.69
CA GLY A 534 -28.34 -7.36 -8.15
C GLY A 534 -28.05 -8.33 -9.30
N LEU A 535 -26.77 -8.63 -9.60
CA LEU A 535 -26.46 -9.71 -10.54
C LEU A 535 -26.74 -11.05 -9.86
N PRO A 536 -27.43 -12.00 -10.52
CA PRO A 536 -27.69 -13.31 -9.94
C PRO A 536 -26.40 -14.11 -9.86
N ALA A 537 -26.25 -14.97 -8.84
CA ALA A 537 -25.12 -15.90 -8.71
C ALA A 537 -24.88 -16.78 -9.96
N SER A 538 -25.93 -17.02 -10.76
CA SER A 538 -25.85 -17.74 -12.03
C SER A 538 -25.26 -16.92 -13.19
N HIS A 539 -24.94 -15.64 -12.99
CA HIS A 539 -24.37 -14.79 -14.03
C HIS A 539 -23.03 -15.37 -14.51
N PRO A 540 -22.75 -15.42 -15.83
CA PRO A 540 -21.54 -16.07 -16.35
C PRO A 540 -20.24 -15.54 -15.75
N ALA A 541 -20.15 -14.23 -15.51
CA ALA A 541 -18.98 -13.62 -14.87
C ALA A 541 -18.74 -14.17 -13.45
N ILE A 542 -19.79 -14.27 -12.62
CA ILE A 542 -19.71 -14.81 -11.26
C ILE A 542 -19.35 -16.30 -11.30
N ARG A 543 -19.98 -17.07 -12.20
CA ARG A 543 -19.66 -18.51 -12.32
C ARG A 543 -18.23 -18.79 -12.71
N ARG A 544 -17.65 -17.98 -13.60
CA ARG A 544 -16.25 -18.10 -13.99
C ARG A 544 -15.31 -17.77 -12.84
N ALA A 545 -15.65 -16.76 -12.05
CA ALA A 545 -14.88 -16.38 -10.86
C ALA A 545 -14.89 -17.47 -9.80
N VAL A 546 -16.06 -18.04 -9.50
CA VAL A 546 -16.19 -19.20 -8.58
C VAL A 546 -15.35 -20.38 -9.08
N ALA A 547 -15.50 -20.75 -10.36
CA ALA A 547 -14.73 -21.86 -10.93
C ALA A 547 -13.22 -21.60 -10.87
N TRP A 548 -12.79 -20.36 -11.09
CA TRP A 548 -11.38 -19.99 -10.95
C TRP A 548 -10.89 -20.14 -9.50
N LEU A 549 -11.62 -19.61 -8.51
CA LEU A 549 -11.27 -19.74 -7.08
C LEU A 549 -11.13 -21.21 -6.67
N GLU A 550 -12.03 -22.09 -7.12
CA GLU A 550 -11.92 -23.53 -6.89
C GLU A 550 -10.63 -24.13 -7.48
N THR A 551 -10.20 -23.65 -8.65
CA THR A 551 -8.97 -24.16 -9.30
C THR A 551 -7.68 -23.72 -8.64
N VAL A 552 -7.72 -22.65 -7.84
CA VAL A 552 -6.55 -22.06 -7.17
C VAL A 552 -6.57 -22.26 -5.64
N GLN A 553 -7.51 -23.05 -5.12
CA GLN A 553 -7.49 -23.45 -3.71
C GLN A 553 -6.30 -24.39 -3.44
N ASN A 554 -5.57 -24.15 -2.35
CA ASN A 554 -4.45 -24.99 -1.95
C ASN A 554 -4.91 -26.35 -1.40
N ASP A 555 -4.00 -27.32 -1.35
CA ASP A 555 -4.25 -28.66 -0.81
C ASP A 555 -4.62 -28.65 0.68
N ASP A 556 -4.19 -27.64 1.43
CA ASP A 556 -4.52 -27.44 2.84
C ASP A 556 -5.93 -26.87 3.06
N GLY A 557 -6.60 -26.39 2.01
CA GLY A 557 -7.95 -25.80 2.07
C GLY A 557 -7.97 -24.27 2.08
N GLY A 558 -6.84 -23.62 2.32
CA GLY A 558 -6.74 -22.16 2.23
C GLY A 558 -6.52 -21.65 0.81
N TRP A 559 -6.45 -20.32 0.69
CA TRP A 559 -5.97 -19.62 -0.49
C TRP A 559 -4.78 -18.75 -0.15
N GLY A 560 -3.86 -18.65 -1.10
CA GLY A 560 -2.67 -17.85 -0.99
C GLY A 560 -2.24 -17.33 -2.34
N GLU A 561 -1.73 -16.11 -2.40
CA GLU A 561 -1.20 -15.52 -3.62
C GLU A 561 0.06 -14.72 -3.33
N ASP A 562 1.16 -15.10 -3.96
CA ASP A 562 2.46 -14.45 -3.79
C ASP A 562 2.58 -13.20 -4.67
N LEU A 563 3.32 -12.19 -4.20
CA LEU A 563 3.52 -10.93 -4.95
C LEU A 563 4.20 -11.12 -6.31
N ARG A 564 4.87 -12.25 -6.55
CA ARG A 564 5.34 -12.64 -7.89
C ARG A 564 4.22 -12.71 -8.93
N SER A 565 2.96 -12.84 -8.51
CA SER A 565 1.76 -12.76 -9.36
C SER A 565 1.70 -11.48 -10.20
N TYR A 566 2.24 -10.36 -9.71
CA TYR A 566 2.30 -9.11 -10.48
C TYR A 566 3.29 -9.12 -11.65
N ARG A 567 4.31 -9.99 -11.61
CA ARG A 567 5.32 -10.12 -12.68
C ARG A 567 5.07 -11.32 -13.59
N ASP A 568 4.59 -12.41 -13.01
CA ASP A 568 4.31 -13.66 -13.72
C ASP A 568 2.99 -14.25 -13.23
N ALA A 569 1.89 -13.70 -13.76
CA ALA A 569 0.54 -14.17 -13.48
C ALA A 569 0.28 -15.59 -13.99
N ALA A 570 1.03 -16.08 -14.98
CA ALA A 570 0.84 -17.43 -15.51
C ALA A 570 1.34 -18.48 -14.51
N GLU A 571 2.49 -18.21 -13.88
CA GLU A 571 3.04 -19.09 -12.84
C GLU A 571 2.38 -18.87 -11.48
N TRP A 572 2.18 -17.61 -11.06
CA TRP A 572 1.84 -17.25 -9.68
C TRP A 572 0.42 -16.70 -9.47
N GLY A 573 -0.38 -16.52 -10.53
CA GLY A 573 -1.75 -16.02 -10.43
C GLY A 573 -2.62 -16.91 -9.56
N GLY A 574 -3.09 -16.37 -8.43
CA GLY A 574 -3.83 -17.09 -7.40
C GLY A 574 -3.04 -18.16 -6.64
N LYS A 575 -1.69 -18.14 -6.68
CA LYS A 575 -0.86 -19.19 -6.05
C LYS A 575 0.15 -18.61 -5.09
N GLY A 576 0.26 -19.23 -3.92
CA GLY A 576 1.11 -18.84 -2.81
C GLY A 576 0.81 -19.68 -1.58
N ALA A 577 1.58 -19.49 -0.51
CA ALA A 577 1.24 -20.10 0.78
C ALA A 577 -0.10 -19.55 1.28
N SER A 578 -0.96 -20.41 1.81
CA SER A 578 -2.26 -19.98 2.34
C SER A 578 -2.09 -18.92 3.42
N THR A 579 -2.84 -17.82 3.29
CA THR A 579 -2.87 -16.73 4.27
C THR A 579 -4.29 -16.51 4.78
N ALA A 580 -4.43 -15.92 5.97
CA ALA A 580 -5.72 -15.75 6.60
C ALA A 580 -6.58 -14.74 5.83
N SER A 581 -5.99 -13.62 5.41
CA SER A 581 -6.68 -12.60 4.63
C SER A 581 -7.07 -13.08 3.23
N GLN A 582 -6.18 -13.76 2.50
CA GLN A 582 -6.51 -14.25 1.14
C GLN A 582 -7.51 -15.40 1.16
N THR A 583 -7.42 -16.30 2.14
CA THR A 583 -8.45 -17.33 2.36
C THR A 583 -9.81 -16.69 2.62
N ALA A 584 -9.84 -15.65 3.46
CA ALA A 584 -11.07 -14.91 3.71
C ALA A 584 -11.61 -14.20 2.46
N TRP A 585 -10.79 -13.58 1.62
CA TRP A 585 -11.25 -12.94 0.37
C TRP A 585 -11.90 -13.94 -0.59
N ALA A 586 -11.30 -15.11 -0.76
CA ALA A 586 -11.89 -16.19 -1.55
C ALA A 586 -13.24 -16.63 -0.96
N LEU A 587 -13.30 -16.82 0.36
CA LEU A 587 -14.54 -17.17 1.06
C LEU A 587 -15.63 -16.09 0.91
N LEU A 588 -15.28 -14.81 0.98
CA LEU A 588 -16.24 -13.71 0.80
C LEU A 588 -16.88 -13.74 -0.59
N ALA A 589 -16.09 -14.00 -1.65
CA ALA A 589 -16.61 -14.17 -3.00
C ALA A 589 -17.50 -15.42 -3.14
N LEU A 590 -17.07 -16.56 -2.58
CA LEU A 590 -17.85 -17.81 -2.62
C LEU A 590 -19.19 -17.67 -1.87
N LEU A 591 -19.17 -17.08 -0.68
CA LEU A 591 -20.36 -16.84 0.12
C LEU A 591 -21.34 -15.90 -0.57
N ALA A 592 -20.85 -14.78 -1.13
CA ALA A 592 -21.68 -13.87 -1.92
C ALA A 592 -22.27 -14.55 -3.17
N ALA A 593 -21.52 -15.47 -3.80
CA ALA A 593 -22.00 -16.25 -4.93
C ALA A 593 -22.97 -17.39 -4.53
N GLY A 594 -23.34 -17.52 -3.25
CA GLY A 594 -24.26 -18.54 -2.77
C GLY A 594 -23.62 -19.94 -2.61
N GLU A 595 -22.30 -20.03 -2.59
CA GLU A 595 -21.54 -21.29 -2.51
C GLU A 595 -21.26 -21.71 -1.05
N ARG A 596 -22.17 -21.41 -0.12
CA ARG A 596 -21.97 -21.69 1.32
C ARG A 596 -21.66 -23.17 1.58
N ASP A 597 -22.42 -24.06 0.94
CA ASP A 597 -22.33 -25.51 1.14
C ASP A 597 -21.36 -26.18 0.14
N ALA A 598 -20.61 -25.40 -0.63
CA ALA A 598 -19.62 -25.94 -1.57
C ALA A 598 -18.40 -26.49 -0.82
N LYS A 599 -17.80 -27.57 -1.35
CA LYS A 599 -16.66 -28.22 -0.70
C LYS A 599 -15.45 -27.28 -0.54
N ALA A 600 -15.24 -26.37 -1.50
CA ALA A 600 -14.20 -25.36 -1.42
C ALA A 600 -14.41 -24.44 -0.20
N THR A 601 -15.63 -23.96 0.00
CA THR A 601 -16.00 -23.11 1.16
C THR A 601 -15.80 -23.86 2.47
N GLU A 602 -16.26 -25.11 2.56
CA GLU A 602 -16.08 -25.92 3.78
C GLU A 602 -14.60 -26.03 4.18
N ARG A 603 -13.72 -26.33 3.22
CA ARG A 603 -12.28 -26.47 3.45
C ARG A 603 -11.62 -25.16 3.86
N GLY A 604 -12.04 -24.02 3.30
CA GLY A 604 -11.53 -22.71 3.70
C GLY A 604 -11.94 -22.31 5.11
N ILE A 605 -13.19 -22.58 5.50
CA ILE A 605 -13.69 -22.35 6.86
C ILE A 605 -12.96 -23.25 7.86
N GLU A 606 -12.76 -24.52 7.51
CA GLU A 606 -11.98 -25.45 8.31
C GLU A 606 -10.53 -24.98 8.50
N TRP A 607 -9.87 -24.53 7.42
CA TRP A 607 -8.51 -24.00 7.48
C TRP A 607 -8.41 -22.78 8.40
N LEU A 608 -9.33 -21.80 8.29
CA LEU A 608 -9.36 -20.64 9.20
C LEU A 608 -9.54 -21.06 10.66
N ALA A 609 -10.44 -22.00 10.94
CA ALA A 609 -10.68 -22.48 12.30
C ALA A 609 -9.48 -23.25 12.88
N GLN A 610 -8.77 -24.03 12.05
CA GLN A 610 -7.63 -24.85 12.48
C GLN A 610 -6.34 -24.05 12.64
N THR A 611 -6.17 -22.95 11.90
CA THR A 611 -4.95 -22.13 11.92
C THR A 611 -5.01 -20.94 12.87
N GLN A 612 -6.14 -20.73 13.56
CA GLN A 612 -6.29 -19.66 14.54
C GLN A 612 -5.40 -19.91 15.77
N GLY A 613 -4.53 -18.95 16.10
CA GLY A 613 -3.67 -18.98 17.29
C GLY A 613 -4.49 -18.93 18.59
N GLU A 614 -3.87 -19.26 19.73
CA GLU A 614 -4.52 -19.37 21.05
C GLU A 614 -5.13 -18.06 21.59
N ASP A 615 -4.66 -16.92 21.11
CA ASP A 615 -5.18 -15.58 21.45
C ASP A 615 -6.42 -15.17 20.64
N GLY A 616 -6.77 -15.91 19.58
CA GLY A 616 -7.88 -15.60 18.67
C GLY A 616 -7.47 -14.86 17.40
N SER A 617 -6.18 -14.59 17.21
CA SER A 617 -5.60 -14.04 15.97
C SER A 617 -5.11 -15.14 15.03
N TRP A 618 -4.65 -14.74 13.84
CA TRP A 618 -3.89 -15.58 12.91
C TRP A 618 -2.48 -15.04 12.75
N ASP A 619 -1.56 -15.92 12.34
CA ASP A 619 -0.24 -15.52 11.87
C ASP A 619 -0.28 -15.26 10.36
N GLU A 620 0.35 -14.17 9.92
CA GLU A 620 0.44 -13.81 8.50
C GLU A 620 1.75 -13.07 8.23
N PRO A 621 2.87 -13.79 8.03
CA PRO A 621 4.14 -13.14 7.70
C PRO A 621 4.18 -12.65 6.25
N TYR A 622 3.34 -13.22 5.38
CA TYR A 622 3.24 -12.85 3.96
C TYR A 622 2.48 -11.54 3.78
N PHE A 623 2.93 -10.75 2.82
CA PHE A 623 2.36 -9.44 2.56
C PHE A 623 1.16 -9.60 1.63
N THR A 624 0.03 -9.04 2.02
CA THR A 624 -1.23 -9.18 1.28
C THR A 624 -1.75 -7.83 0.77
N GLY A 625 -1.11 -6.72 1.14
CA GLY A 625 -1.33 -5.38 0.61
C GLY A 625 -0.34 -4.99 -0.49
N THR A 626 -0.73 -4.05 -1.35
CA THR A 626 0.09 -3.52 -2.44
C THR A 626 -0.02 -2.01 -2.50
N GLY A 627 1.09 -1.28 -2.45
CA GLY A 627 1.10 0.15 -2.78
C GLY A 627 1.34 0.37 -4.27
N PHE A 628 2.37 -0.28 -4.83
CA PHE A 628 2.65 -0.30 -6.26
C PHE A 628 2.88 -1.75 -6.70
N PRO A 629 2.15 -2.26 -7.73
CA PRO A 629 2.29 -3.62 -8.21
C PRO A 629 3.77 -4.00 -8.38
N TRP A 630 4.18 -5.08 -7.71
CA TRP A 630 5.57 -5.57 -7.59
C TRP A 630 6.57 -4.65 -6.85
N ASP A 631 6.57 -3.34 -7.12
CA ASP A 631 7.63 -2.44 -6.67
C ASP A 631 7.50 -2.05 -5.18
N PHE A 632 6.28 -2.02 -4.63
CA PHE A 632 6.06 -1.62 -3.23
C PHE A 632 4.91 -2.38 -2.59
N SER A 633 5.24 -3.09 -1.52
CA SER A 633 4.38 -4.10 -0.89
C SER A 633 4.07 -3.69 0.55
N ILE A 634 2.90 -4.08 1.04
CA ILE A 634 2.44 -3.70 2.37
C ILE A 634 1.95 -4.94 3.11
N ASN A 635 2.38 -5.11 4.35
CA ASN A 635 1.74 -6.00 5.31
C ASN A 635 0.81 -5.17 6.19
N TYR A 636 -0.50 -5.30 5.95
CA TYR A 636 -1.53 -4.76 6.81
C TYR A 636 -1.73 -5.71 7.98
N HIS A 637 -1.14 -5.42 9.15
CA HIS A 637 -1.18 -6.37 10.26
C HIS A 637 -2.60 -6.67 10.76
N LEU A 638 -3.57 -5.80 10.50
CA LEU A 638 -4.96 -6.04 10.88
C LEU A 638 -5.74 -6.91 9.87
N TYR A 639 -5.26 -7.11 8.63
CA TYR A 639 -5.95 -7.91 7.62
C TYR A 639 -6.15 -9.37 8.04
N ARG A 640 -5.13 -9.95 8.69
CA ARG A 640 -5.20 -11.30 9.28
C ARG A 640 -6.25 -11.43 10.38
N GLN A 641 -6.84 -10.33 10.84
CA GLN A 641 -7.90 -10.32 11.83
C GLN A 641 -9.26 -9.99 11.20
N VAL A 642 -9.37 -8.85 10.51
CA VAL A 642 -10.67 -8.32 10.04
C VAL A 642 -11.28 -9.18 8.95
N PHE A 643 -10.48 -9.69 8.01
CA PHE A 643 -11.02 -10.49 6.91
C PHE A 643 -11.47 -11.89 7.37
N PRO A 644 -10.67 -12.68 8.12
CA PRO A 644 -11.14 -13.94 8.69
C PRO A 644 -12.39 -13.80 9.53
N LEU A 645 -12.46 -12.77 10.37
CA LEU A 645 -13.65 -12.51 11.19
C LEU A 645 -14.87 -12.19 10.33
N THR A 646 -14.71 -11.38 9.27
CA THR A 646 -15.81 -11.08 8.33
C THR A 646 -16.29 -12.35 7.62
N ALA A 647 -15.38 -13.17 7.09
CA ALA A 647 -15.72 -14.41 6.38
C ALA A 647 -16.41 -15.44 7.30
N LEU A 648 -15.86 -15.65 8.51
CA LEU A 648 -16.46 -16.52 9.53
C LEU A 648 -17.84 -15.99 9.97
N GLY A 649 -17.95 -14.67 10.18
CA GLY A 649 -19.21 -14.00 10.51
C GLY A 649 -20.30 -14.26 9.47
N ARG A 650 -20.00 -14.01 8.19
CA ARG A 650 -20.93 -14.24 7.08
C ARG A 650 -21.27 -15.72 6.90
N TYR A 651 -20.32 -16.64 7.12
CA TYR A 651 -20.60 -18.07 7.08
C TYR A 651 -21.56 -18.50 8.20
N VAL A 652 -21.32 -18.03 9.43
CA VAL A 652 -22.09 -18.44 10.61
C VAL A 652 -23.48 -17.78 10.64
N ASN A 653 -23.53 -16.46 10.43
CA ASN A 653 -24.72 -15.62 10.64
C ASN A 653 -25.47 -15.30 9.33
N GLY A 654 -24.86 -15.53 8.17
CA GLY A 654 -25.31 -14.98 6.89
C GLY A 654 -24.88 -13.53 6.69
N GLU A 655 -25.26 -12.93 5.55
CA GLU A 655 -25.04 -11.50 5.34
C GLU A 655 -25.93 -10.67 6.27
N PRO A 656 -25.38 -9.69 7.01
CA PRO A 656 -26.17 -8.89 7.94
C PRO A 656 -27.10 -7.91 7.22
N ALA A 657 -28.18 -7.52 7.90
CA ALA A 657 -29.12 -6.54 7.38
C ALA A 657 -28.50 -5.13 7.38
N VAL A 658 -28.51 -4.47 6.22
CA VAL A 658 -28.13 -3.05 6.08
C VAL A 658 -29.18 -2.16 6.77
N LEU A 659 -28.73 -1.29 7.68
CA LEU A 659 -29.59 -0.31 8.35
C LEU A 659 -29.79 0.92 7.45
N LYS A 660 -30.92 0.97 6.74
CA LYS A 660 -31.35 2.19 6.03
C LYS A 660 -32.17 3.08 6.95
N ALA A 661 -31.99 4.39 6.84
CA ALA A 661 -32.97 5.33 7.37
C ALA A 661 -34.33 5.02 6.71
N THR A 662 -35.34 4.67 7.50
CA THR A 662 -36.70 4.55 6.99
C THR A 662 -37.11 5.93 6.48
N GLY A 663 -37.52 5.99 5.20
CA GLY A 663 -37.80 7.25 4.52
C GLY A 663 -38.83 8.10 5.29
N SER A 664 -38.58 9.40 5.35
CA SER A 664 -39.60 10.42 5.60
C SER A 664 -39.87 11.20 4.33
#